data_AF-A0A174D4J1-F1
#
_entry.id   AF-A0A174D4J1-F1
#
_cell.length_a   1.000
_cell.length_b   1.000
_cell.length_c   1.000
_cell.angle_alpha   90.00
_cell.angle_beta   90.00
_cell.angle_gamma   90.00
#
_symmetry.space_group_name_H-M   'P 1'
#
loop_
_entity.id
_entity.type
_entity.pdbx_description
1 polymer ?
#
loop_
_entity_poly.entity_id
_entity_poly.type
_entity_poly.pdbx_seq_one_letter_code
_entity_poly.pdbx_strand_id
1 'polypeptide(L)'
;MASLPRIGETISGFTVTELGTIHMLGARTVLFNHESSGAQLLYIQNDDRELGFNLIYRTPQMDERDNSHILEHLILSSCKKYPSRDIFFDMDSKSYATFMNGLTDNTFTCYPVCSQSQEQLLKLMDVFLCCMEEPDALKDKNFYLREAIRYELSSVNGPLTMQGTVLSEDWGHLTDILENADSAMSHTLYEGSRTANLLGRAHLHYRELSYEQARETFERCYSYSNCLITLYGNIDYRAILNFLDREHLSRAASKGRSLLGEFEEPVKPGFRTCTAQSPAYHGSPSEHASVMDYGIDLSGCTKEELIYWDLFADILDNDTSPWHRYAREMGLNHVMEVYLDILLPHPSLKFRLRNGDSCLREAFLDSIRKALKDICRDGLSPKLYRASMKENRLTDSLTREAPHLGFNLSEEIGRYWSTTGRTDYFQLYEEAFRRFEEDSDQAIIKKLAATALHPRASALVVTEPVPGLAEQLEEEKEQYLNEKLASMTAAEQKQLIEETAAFHDWNSRQRSNMDFIIRPQDLPEPAKPCSFTKRQWGTITCYTSPSPSQGVGSYQLYFDISRIEKDDLNYLTLYQMLLTELDTKRFTVEQQKNLEQEYLHDCTFDELYPARKAGPQNHPMMSVFWFGLTEDFEAGLDFLLDVMGGGDYGDTDTIIQVLEKYLPDYDQSKGDNASALAFSLSEGYTRQECRFRNMLNSQENYYFLKDVLKRLKEDPDFGTMAASKLKTISHTILNRRGLVFLAAASPDVLGNLEQAAVDILGRLPVFKEDHDSLAPAIWIPDQKQRLAVCVEASCQETRLMGDFYENPGFKGRYLPFLMAVADKYLKPAIRYQGGAYDSGIDFYIPAGYFSLWSTADPEVRSTQKLFLATGAQLMELPLTRGELDGYILNAYAQALPPSGTLSTRMRHMRRDMVNMDSCKINEMISDIRNADLCHQQEAARIIDEILGRSAIVTVGNEKCIMKDKDVFDQVLIYHTDYA
;
A
#
# COMPACT_ATOMS: atom_id res chain seq x y z
N MET A 1 3.29 32.17 -1.65
CA MET A 1 4.59 31.51 -1.84
C MET A 1 5.71 32.55 -1.95
N ALA A 2 6.88 32.28 -1.36
CA ALA A 2 8.05 33.16 -1.43
C ALA A 2 8.70 33.15 -2.83
N SER A 3 9.45 34.21 -3.17
CA SER A 3 10.26 34.25 -4.40
C SER A 3 11.46 33.31 -4.29
N LEU A 4 11.70 32.50 -5.30
CA LEU A 4 12.87 31.61 -5.39
C LEU A 4 14.15 32.41 -5.72
N PRO A 5 15.32 31.93 -5.29
CA PRO A 5 16.61 32.57 -5.54
C PRO A 5 17.07 32.41 -6.99
N ARG A 6 18.14 33.11 -7.37
CA ARG A 6 18.74 33.01 -8.71
C ARG A 6 19.89 31.99 -8.74
N ILE A 7 20.16 31.41 -9.92
CA ILE A 7 21.35 30.56 -10.14
C ILE A 7 22.61 31.34 -9.71
N GLY A 8 23.47 30.68 -8.92
CA GLY A 8 24.68 31.25 -8.34
C GLY A 8 24.46 32.13 -7.10
N GLU A 9 23.23 32.36 -6.64
CA GLU A 9 22.97 32.98 -5.34
C GLU A 9 23.35 32.01 -4.20
N THR A 10 24.08 32.52 -3.19
CA THR A 10 24.45 31.75 -2.00
C THR A 10 23.62 32.20 -0.79
N ILE A 11 23.02 31.26 -0.09
CA ILE A 11 22.19 31.47 1.10
C ILE A 11 22.62 30.47 2.17
N SER A 12 23.17 30.94 3.28
CA SER A 12 23.59 30.10 4.41
C SER A 12 24.42 28.88 3.97
N GLY A 13 25.51 29.10 3.23
CA GLY A 13 26.40 28.01 2.76
C GLY A 13 25.88 27.20 1.57
N PHE A 14 24.64 27.41 1.13
CA PHE A 14 24.05 26.76 -0.05
C PHE A 14 24.11 27.65 -1.28
N THR A 15 24.70 27.16 -2.36
CA THR A 15 24.74 27.85 -3.66
C THR A 15 23.74 27.21 -4.62
N VAL A 16 22.90 28.03 -5.26
CA VAL A 16 21.91 27.56 -6.23
C VAL A 16 22.59 27.11 -7.51
N THR A 17 22.39 25.85 -7.90
CA THR A 17 22.98 25.26 -9.11
C THR A 17 21.98 25.17 -10.25
N GLU A 18 20.71 24.85 -9.96
CA GLU A 18 19.68 24.62 -10.98
C GLU A 18 18.32 25.19 -10.54
N LEU A 19 17.52 25.58 -11.53
CA LEU A 19 16.13 26.01 -11.38
C LEU A 19 15.29 25.25 -12.39
N GLY A 20 14.05 24.92 -12.02
CA GLY A 20 13.14 24.28 -12.94
C GLY A 20 11.68 24.31 -12.49
N THR A 21 10.86 23.51 -13.16
CA THR A 21 9.42 23.40 -12.93
C THR A 21 8.97 21.95 -12.99
N ILE A 22 7.85 21.65 -12.36
CA ILE A 22 7.09 20.40 -12.56
C ILE A 22 5.67 20.86 -12.87
N HIS A 23 5.30 20.84 -14.15
CA HIS A 23 4.08 21.44 -14.66
C HIS A 23 2.81 20.73 -14.16
N MET A 24 2.80 19.40 -14.17
CA MET A 24 1.67 18.58 -13.67
C MET A 24 1.31 18.91 -12.21
N LEU A 25 2.26 19.40 -11.42
CA LEU A 25 2.04 19.80 -10.02
C LEU A 25 1.80 21.30 -9.82
N GLY A 26 2.03 22.12 -10.85
CA GLY A 26 2.14 23.57 -10.70
C GLY A 26 3.30 23.99 -9.78
N ALA A 27 4.38 23.20 -9.74
CA ALA A 27 5.50 23.40 -8.82
C ALA A 27 6.72 24.04 -9.49
N ARG A 28 7.53 24.72 -8.70
CA ARG A 28 8.85 25.25 -9.09
C ARG A 28 9.94 24.59 -8.27
N THR A 29 11.06 24.25 -8.90
CA THR A 29 12.16 23.55 -8.24
C THR A 29 13.43 24.39 -8.17
N VAL A 30 14.21 24.17 -7.11
CA VAL A 30 15.53 24.76 -6.91
C VAL A 30 16.48 23.70 -6.38
N LEU A 31 17.59 23.47 -7.07
CA LEU A 31 18.67 22.63 -6.57
C LEU A 31 19.75 23.51 -5.93
N PHE A 32 20.10 23.15 -4.71
CA PHE A 32 21.16 23.78 -3.93
C PHE A 32 22.31 22.79 -3.72
N ASN A 33 23.53 23.32 -3.68
CA ASN A 33 24.70 22.58 -3.25
C ASN A 33 25.34 23.27 -2.04
N HIS A 34 25.53 22.53 -0.94
CA HIS A 34 26.15 23.05 0.27
C HIS A 34 27.68 22.97 0.20
N GLU A 35 28.37 24.10 0.35
CA GLU A 35 29.80 24.21 0.04
C GLU A 35 30.71 23.38 0.96
N SER A 36 30.41 23.29 2.26
CA SER A 36 31.27 22.57 3.22
C SER A 36 31.05 21.05 3.21
N SER A 37 29.78 20.64 3.29
CA SER A 37 29.41 19.22 3.44
C SER A 37 29.29 18.47 2.11
N GLY A 38 29.10 19.19 1.00
CA GLY A 38 28.80 18.60 -0.30
C GLY A 38 27.38 18.06 -0.45
N ALA A 39 26.47 18.36 0.50
CA ALA A 39 25.06 17.96 0.39
C ALA A 39 24.37 18.65 -0.77
N GLN A 40 23.57 17.88 -1.52
CA GLN A 40 22.60 18.42 -2.46
C GLN A 40 21.25 18.58 -1.77
N LEU A 41 20.55 19.68 -2.05
CA LEU A 41 19.19 19.90 -1.55
C LEU A 41 18.27 20.32 -2.69
N LEU A 42 17.21 19.54 -2.96
CA LEU A 42 16.16 19.88 -3.91
C LEU A 42 14.95 20.45 -3.16
N TYR A 43 14.58 21.69 -3.45
CA TYR A 43 13.35 22.29 -2.95
C TYR A 43 12.27 22.32 -4.04
N ILE A 44 11.12 21.69 -3.77
CA ILE A 44 9.93 21.63 -4.63
C ILE A 44 8.85 22.52 -4.01
N GLN A 45 8.72 23.74 -4.52
CA GLN A 45 7.76 24.73 -4.03
C GLN A 45 6.42 24.63 -4.77
N ASN A 46 5.35 24.44 -4.01
CA ASN A 46 3.96 24.48 -4.46
C ASN A 46 3.04 25.01 -3.34
N ASP A 47 1.73 24.90 -3.55
CA ASP A 47 0.67 25.34 -2.64
C ASP A 47 0.03 24.20 -1.83
N ASP A 48 0.64 23.01 -1.79
CA ASP A 48 0.19 21.94 -0.91
C ASP A 48 0.30 22.35 0.57
N ARG A 49 -0.68 21.91 1.36
CA ARG A 49 -0.76 22.16 2.80
C ARG A 49 0.18 21.24 3.56
N GLU A 50 0.40 20.02 3.08
CA GLU A 50 1.37 19.11 3.67
C GLU A 50 2.79 19.52 3.24
N LEU A 51 3.69 19.58 4.22
CA LEU A 51 5.10 19.87 4.03
C LEU A 51 5.88 18.57 4.14
N GLY A 52 6.92 18.41 3.33
CA GLY A 52 7.75 17.21 3.32
C GLY A 52 9.24 17.51 3.44
N PHE A 53 9.96 16.61 4.09
CA PHE A 53 11.41 16.53 4.15
C PHE A 53 11.84 15.08 3.98
N ASN A 54 12.92 14.83 3.23
CA ASN A 54 13.51 13.50 3.12
C ASN A 54 15.04 13.59 3.09
N LEU A 55 15.71 12.61 3.71
CA LEU A 55 17.14 12.34 3.56
C LEU A 55 17.31 11.07 2.75
N ILE A 56 17.96 11.16 1.60
CA ILE A 56 18.14 10.03 0.68
C ILE A 56 19.63 9.75 0.56
N TYR A 57 20.06 8.58 1.02
CA TYR A 57 21.45 8.13 0.95
C TYR A 57 21.61 7.04 -0.10
N ARG A 58 22.69 7.12 -0.87
CA ARG A 58 23.06 6.05 -1.80
C ARG A 58 23.60 4.84 -1.01
N THR A 59 22.98 3.68 -1.15
CA THR A 59 23.30 2.47 -0.35
C THR A 59 23.39 1.24 -1.25
N PRO A 60 24.47 1.07 -2.03
CA PRO A 60 24.62 -0.08 -2.92
C PRO A 60 24.63 -1.41 -2.16
N GLN A 61 23.87 -2.40 -2.66
CA GLN A 61 23.83 -3.75 -2.10
C GLN A 61 25.08 -4.55 -2.49
N MET A 62 25.99 -4.71 -1.53
CA MET A 62 27.27 -5.40 -1.74
C MET A 62 27.14 -6.93 -1.65
N ASP A 63 26.14 -7.39 -0.90
CA ASP A 63 25.73 -8.77 -0.68
C ASP A 63 24.24 -8.78 -0.26
N GLU A 64 23.66 -9.98 -0.06
CA GLU A 64 22.26 -10.19 0.34
C GLU A 64 22.12 -10.37 1.87
N ARG A 65 23.10 -9.90 2.66
CA ARG A 65 23.06 -9.95 4.13
C ARG A 65 22.24 -8.81 4.74
N ASP A 66 21.62 -8.00 3.91
CA ASP A 66 20.62 -7.00 4.28
C ASP A 66 21.11 -5.87 5.21
N ASN A 67 22.42 -5.56 5.17
CA ASN A 67 23.03 -4.57 6.05
C ASN A 67 22.45 -3.15 5.91
N SER A 68 21.99 -2.77 4.71
CA SER A 68 21.37 -1.45 4.48
C SER A 68 20.03 -1.33 5.19
N HIS A 69 19.21 -2.39 5.14
CA HIS A 69 17.91 -2.48 5.81
C HIS A 69 18.07 -2.57 7.33
N ILE A 70 19.01 -3.39 7.81
CA ILE A 70 19.41 -3.41 9.22
C ILE A 70 19.80 -2.01 9.71
N LEU A 71 20.58 -1.24 8.92
CA LEU A 71 20.96 0.10 9.32
C LEU A 71 19.78 1.08 9.38
N GLU A 72 18.80 0.94 8.49
CA GLU A 72 17.60 1.76 8.49
C GLU A 72 16.87 1.70 9.84
N HIS A 73 16.63 0.49 10.35
CA HIS A 73 16.10 0.27 11.70
C HIS A 73 17.01 0.81 12.82
N LEU A 74 18.33 0.73 12.65
CA LEU A 74 19.29 1.05 13.71
C LEU A 74 19.51 2.53 13.93
N ILE A 75 19.63 3.31 12.85
CA ILE A 75 20.14 4.67 12.99
C ILE A 75 19.12 5.61 13.64
N LEU A 76 17.82 5.39 13.42
CA LEU A 76 16.74 6.15 14.06
C LEU A 76 16.36 5.60 15.45
N SER A 77 17.24 4.85 16.11
CA SER A 77 17.01 4.33 17.47
C SER A 77 17.36 5.33 18.59
N SER A 78 18.49 6.05 18.50
CA SER A 78 18.92 7.03 19.51
C SER A 78 20.13 7.84 19.04
N CYS A 79 20.30 9.06 19.55
CA CYS A 79 21.53 9.81 19.39
C CYS A 79 21.86 10.63 20.65
N LYS A 80 23.05 11.25 20.69
CA LYS A 80 23.51 12.02 21.83
C LYS A 80 22.57 13.17 22.24
N LYS A 81 21.98 13.86 21.26
CA LYS A 81 21.06 15.00 21.50
C LYS A 81 19.65 14.52 21.88
N TYR A 82 19.20 13.43 21.26
CA TYR A 82 17.90 12.82 21.49
C TYR A 82 18.05 11.39 22.02
N PRO A 83 18.56 11.23 23.26
CA PRO A 83 18.80 9.92 23.82
C PRO A 83 17.48 9.22 24.12
N SER A 84 17.24 8.09 23.48
CA SER A 84 16.05 7.27 23.68
C SER A 84 16.40 5.78 23.72
N ARG A 85 15.44 4.95 24.11
CA ARG A 85 15.45 3.52 23.76
C ARG A 85 15.08 3.34 22.29
N ASP A 86 14.22 4.21 21.77
CA ASP A 86 13.79 4.19 20.37
C ASP A 86 13.18 5.56 20.00
N ILE A 87 13.99 6.43 19.40
CA ILE A 87 13.57 7.80 19.10
C ILE A 87 12.58 7.85 17.93
N PHE A 88 12.64 6.90 16.99
CA PHE A 88 11.64 6.78 15.93
C PHE A 88 10.24 6.60 16.51
N PHE A 89 10.05 5.64 17.41
CA PHE A 89 8.73 5.44 18.03
C PHE A 89 8.33 6.57 18.98
N ASP A 90 9.29 7.24 19.63
CA ASP A 90 8.97 8.47 20.35
C ASP A 90 8.38 9.53 19.41
N MET A 91 8.99 9.78 18.26
CA MET A 91 8.48 10.74 17.27
C MET A 91 7.15 10.31 16.69
N ASP A 92 7.02 9.04 16.31
CA ASP A 92 5.81 8.48 15.71
C ASP A 92 4.62 8.65 16.66
N SER A 93 4.80 8.27 17.93
CA SER A 93 3.73 8.30 18.92
C SER A 93 3.48 9.68 19.55
N LYS A 94 4.40 10.65 19.43
CA LYS A 94 4.36 11.90 20.22
C LYS A 94 4.54 13.18 19.41
N SER A 95 4.42 13.14 18.09
CA SER A 95 4.58 14.33 17.22
C SER A 95 3.35 14.59 16.35
N TYR A 96 3.31 15.78 15.74
CA TYR A 96 2.33 16.11 14.69
C TYR A 96 2.88 15.79 13.29
N ALA A 97 3.39 14.57 13.10
CA ALA A 97 3.79 14.05 11.80
C ALA A 97 2.56 13.49 11.08
N THR A 98 2.37 13.83 9.81
CA THR A 98 1.32 13.23 8.96
C THR A 98 1.80 11.97 8.26
N PHE A 99 3.11 11.85 8.05
CA PHE A 99 3.78 10.65 7.57
C PHE A 99 5.20 10.65 8.10
N MET A 100 5.73 9.48 8.46
CA MET A 100 7.12 9.32 8.86
C MET A 100 7.50 7.86 8.64
N ASN A 101 8.64 7.62 8.01
CA ASN A 101 9.12 6.26 7.79
C ASN A 101 10.64 6.22 7.61
N GLY A 102 11.21 5.01 7.59
CA GLY A 102 12.48 4.71 6.94
C GLY A 102 12.24 3.63 5.89
N LEU A 103 12.86 3.76 4.72
CA LEU A 103 12.68 2.82 3.62
C LEU A 103 14.03 2.49 3.00
N THR A 104 14.26 1.21 2.73
CA THR A 104 15.44 0.74 2.02
C THR A 104 15.05 0.17 0.67
N ASP A 105 15.61 0.75 -0.40
CA ASP A 105 15.59 0.26 -1.77
C ASP A 105 16.95 -0.39 -2.09
N ASN A 106 17.08 -1.10 -3.22
CA ASN A 106 18.35 -1.70 -3.62
C ASN A 106 19.42 -0.67 -4.00
N THR A 107 19.03 0.58 -4.27
CA THR A 107 19.97 1.65 -4.67
C THR A 107 20.13 2.77 -3.65
N PHE A 108 19.15 2.94 -2.76
CA PHE A 108 19.15 4.01 -1.75
C PHE A 108 18.39 3.63 -0.48
N THR A 109 18.69 4.31 0.61
CA THR A 109 17.89 4.29 1.83
C THR A 109 17.40 5.71 2.10
N CYS A 110 16.12 5.88 2.40
CA CYS A 110 15.54 7.20 2.65
C CYS A 110 14.76 7.29 3.96
N TYR A 111 14.63 8.51 4.46
CA TYR A 111 14.05 8.83 5.76
C TYR A 111 13.08 10.02 5.64
N PRO A 112 11.88 9.78 5.08
CA PRO A 112 10.88 10.80 4.87
C PRO A 112 10.14 11.17 6.17
N VAL A 113 9.82 12.46 6.30
CA VAL A 113 8.89 12.97 7.30
C VAL A 113 8.05 14.09 6.70
N CYS A 114 6.74 14.02 6.93
CA CYS A 114 5.78 15.02 6.52
C CYS A 114 5.02 15.59 7.73
N SER A 115 4.63 16.86 7.63
CA SER A 115 3.76 17.51 8.63
C SER A 115 3.00 18.66 8.00
N GLN A 116 1.85 19.01 8.57
CA GLN A 116 1.16 20.27 8.26
C GLN A 116 1.67 21.45 9.10
N SER A 117 2.64 21.24 10.00
CA SER A 117 3.28 22.28 10.80
C SER A 117 4.76 22.39 10.46
N GLN A 118 5.18 23.57 9.99
CA GLN A 118 6.60 23.83 9.72
C GLN A 118 7.45 23.77 10.99
N GLU A 119 6.92 24.17 12.15
CA GLU A 119 7.64 24.05 13.42
C GLU A 119 7.86 22.59 13.79
N GLN A 120 6.83 21.74 13.65
CA GLN A 120 6.98 20.32 13.92
C GLN A 120 7.97 19.68 12.95
N LEU A 121 7.86 19.97 11.65
CA LEU A 121 8.77 19.45 10.63
C LEU A 121 10.23 19.80 10.98
N LEU A 122 10.51 21.06 11.32
CA LEU A 122 11.85 21.51 11.69
C LEU A 122 12.44 20.74 12.88
N LYS A 123 11.63 20.44 13.90
CA LYS A 123 12.08 19.66 15.06
C LYS A 123 12.36 18.19 14.69
N LEU A 124 11.52 17.59 13.85
CA LEU A 124 11.75 16.21 13.39
C LEU A 124 12.97 16.11 12.46
N MET A 125 13.18 17.10 11.60
CA MET A 125 14.40 17.22 10.78
C MET A 125 15.68 17.16 11.63
N ASP A 126 15.70 17.92 12.74
CA ASP A 126 16.83 17.95 13.68
C ASP A 126 17.10 16.58 14.31
N VAL A 127 16.05 15.85 14.70
CA VAL A 127 16.18 14.50 15.25
C VAL A 127 16.78 13.55 14.23
N PHE A 128 16.24 13.53 13.00
CA PHE A 128 16.72 12.68 11.92
C PHE A 128 18.19 12.99 11.62
N LEU A 129 18.55 14.26 11.43
CA LEU A 129 19.92 14.67 11.13
C LEU A 129 20.90 14.28 12.25
N CYS A 130 20.55 14.50 13.52
CA CYS A 130 21.40 14.08 14.64
C CYS A 130 21.59 12.55 14.71
N CYS A 131 20.56 11.78 14.34
CA CYS A 131 20.65 10.33 14.25
C CYS A 131 21.55 9.87 13.10
N MET A 132 21.55 10.56 11.96
CA MET A 132 22.47 10.27 10.84
C MET A 132 23.92 10.61 11.16
N GLU A 133 24.18 11.62 11.99
CA GLU A 133 25.53 12.10 12.30
C GLU A 133 26.27 11.21 13.30
N GLU A 134 25.63 10.87 14.42
CA GLU A 134 26.24 10.07 15.48
C GLU A 134 25.22 9.14 16.19
N PRO A 135 24.69 8.12 15.50
CA PRO A 135 23.71 7.22 16.08
C PRO A 135 24.33 6.42 17.23
N ASP A 136 23.61 6.29 18.34
CA ASP A 136 24.07 5.51 19.49
C ASP A 136 24.12 4.00 19.18
N ALA A 137 23.42 3.55 18.14
CA ALA A 137 23.50 2.18 17.63
C ALA A 137 24.92 1.76 17.21
N LEU A 138 25.82 2.71 16.93
CA LEU A 138 27.25 2.42 16.65
C LEU A 138 28.11 2.31 17.92
N LYS A 139 27.56 2.70 19.08
CA LYS A 139 28.24 2.72 20.39
C LYS A 139 27.74 1.59 21.30
N ASP A 140 26.44 1.26 21.23
CA ASP A 140 25.79 0.21 22.02
C ASP A 140 25.29 -0.92 21.10
N LYS A 141 25.93 -2.09 21.20
CA LYS A 141 25.60 -3.28 20.39
C LYS A 141 24.18 -3.81 20.65
N ASN A 142 23.54 -3.46 21.77
CA ASN A 142 22.19 -3.95 22.07
C ASN A 142 21.15 -3.48 21.05
N PHE A 143 21.32 -2.30 20.44
CA PHE A 143 20.45 -1.88 19.32
C PHE A 143 20.53 -2.88 18.15
N TYR A 144 21.73 -3.28 17.76
CA TYR A 144 21.95 -4.31 16.74
C TYR A 144 21.33 -5.66 17.12
N LEU A 145 21.50 -6.10 18.37
CA LEU A 145 20.92 -7.36 18.84
C LEU A 145 19.38 -7.35 18.84
N ARG A 146 18.77 -6.18 19.03
CA ARG A 146 17.31 -6.01 18.98
C ARG A 146 16.80 -6.06 17.54
N GLU A 147 17.36 -5.23 16.65
CA GLU A 147 16.82 -5.06 15.30
C GLU A 147 17.27 -6.14 14.31
N ALA A 148 18.52 -6.62 14.37
CA ALA A 148 19.05 -7.54 13.37
C ALA A 148 18.93 -9.01 13.79
N ILE A 149 19.76 -9.45 14.74
CA ILE A 149 19.82 -10.83 15.19
C ILE A 149 20.44 -10.96 16.57
N ARG A 150 19.85 -11.81 17.40
CA ARG A 150 20.42 -12.31 18.65
C ARG A 150 20.02 -13.76 18.89
N TYR A 151 20.85 -14.44 19.68
CA TYR A 151 20.55 -15.76 20.23
C TYR A 151 20.19 -15.62 21.70
N GLU A 152 19.17 -16.33 22.17
CA GLU A 152 18.75 -16.30 23.57
C GLU A 152 18.75 -17.70 24.18
N LEU A 153 19.22 -17.79 25.42
CA LEU A 153 19.18 -19.02 26.22
C LEU A 153 18.69 -18.69 27.62
N SER A 154 17.48 -19.12 27.98
CA SER A 154 16.87 -18.79 29.28
C SER A 154 17.39 -19.67 30.44
N SER A 155 17.85 -20.88 30.14
CA SER A 155 18.39 -21.80 31.14
C SER A 155 19.28 -22.88 30.50
N VAL A 156 20.08 -23.57 31.30
CA VAL A 156 21.01 -24.63 30.84
C VAL A 156 20.30 -25.77 30.10
N ASN A 157 19.04 -26.06 30.46
CA ASN A 157 18.24 -27.12 29.82
C ASN A 157 17.17 -26.55 28.86
N GLY A 158 17.20 -25.24 28.59
CA GLY A 158 16.26 -24.59 27.67
C GLY A 158 16.71 -24.72 26.21
N PRO A 159 15.80 -24.55 25.25
CA PRO A 159 16.18 -24.45 23.85
C PRO A 159 16.93 -23.13 23.59
N LEU A 160 17.83 -23.15 22.61
CA LEU A 160 18.42 -21.94 22.05
C LEU A 160 17.43 -21.34 21.06
N THR A 161 17.08 -20.07 21.22
CA THR A 161 16.19 -19.37 20.27
C THR A 161 16.96 -18.29 19.52
N MET A 162 16.43 -17.87 18.38
CA MET A 162 16.97 -16.81 17.53
C MET A 162 15.88 -15.78 17.27
N GLN A 163 16.22 -14.49 17.42
CA GLN A 163 15.27 -13.38 17.41
C GLN A 163 15.91 -12.14 16.77
N GLY A 164 15.10 -11.29 16.13
CA GLY A 164 15.52 -10.00 15.58
C GLY A 164 14.39 -9.40 14.73
N THR A 165 14.19 -8.08 14.79
CA THR A 165 13.10 -7.41 14.04
C THR A 165 13.15 -7.69 12.54
N VAL A 166 14.27 -7.34 11.89
CA VAL A 166 14.47 -7.50 10.44
C VAL A 166 14.48 -8.97 10.05
N LEU A 167 15.05 -9.83 10.89
CA LEU A 167 15.02 -11.27 10.66
C LEU A 167 13.59 -11.83 10.67
N SER A 168 12.74 -11.39 11.59
CA SER A 168 11.33 -11.81 11.65
C SER A 168 10.51 -11.26 10.48
N GLU A 169 10.78 -10.02 10.07
CA GLU A 169 10.19 -9.39 8.87
C GLU A 169 10.51 -10.23 7.63
N ASP A 170 11.79 -10.44 7.34
CA ASP A 170 12.25 -11.23 6.21
C ASP A 170 11.74 -12.68 6.24
N TRP A 171 11.56 -13.26 7.43
CA TRP A 171 10.97 -14.60 7.57
C TRP A 171 9.47 -14.63 7.24
N GLY A 172 8.77 -13.50 7.43
CA GLY A 172 7.38 -13.32 7.03
C GLY A 172 7.16 -13.55 5.53
N HIS A 173 8.15 -13.17 4.72
CA HIS A 173 8.13 -13.27 3.25
C HIS A 173 8.64 -14.61 2.70
N LEU A 174 8.95 -15.60 3.55
CA LEU A 174 9.54 -16.88 3.14
C LEU A 174 8.77 -17.58 2.00
N THR A 175 7.44 -17.53 2.04
CA THR A 175 6.54 -18.17 1.07
C THR A 175 6.03 -17.23 -0.01
N ASP A 176 6.52 -15.99 -0.09
CA ASP A 176 6.13 -15.05 -1.14
C ASP A 176 6.74 -15.47 -2.49
N ILE A 177 5.90 -16.03 -3.35
CA ILE A 177 6.33 -16.52 -4.67
C ILE A 177 6.77 -15.39 -5.61
N LEU A 178 6.21 -14.18 -5.48
CA LEU A 178 6.54 -13.06 -6.35
C LEU A 178 7.92 -12.52 -6.01
N GLU A 179 8.22 -12.33 -4.72
CA GLU A 179 9.57 -11.93 -4.29
C GLU A 179 10.62 -12.99 -4.66
N ASN A 180 10.30 -14.27 -4.45
CA ASN A 180 11.17 -15.38 -4.86
C ASN A 180 11.39 -15.42 -6.38
N ALA A 181 10.37 -15.10 -7.18
CA ALA A 181 10.49 -14.99 -8.63
C ALA A 181 11.37 -13.79 -9.04
N ASP A 182 11.23 -12.64 -8.39
CA ASP A 182 12.08 -11.46 -8.62
C ASP A 182 13.56 -11.75 -8.34
N SER A 183 13.85 -12.45 -7.23
CA SER A 183 15.21 -12.90 -6.93
C SER A 183 15.75 -13.87 -7.97
N ALA A 184 14.97 -14.89 -8.34
CA ALA A 184 15.38 -15.85 -9.37
C ALA A 184 15.63 -15.18 -10.73
N MET A 185 14.78 -14.22 -11.11
CA MET A 185 14.91 -13.41 -12.33
C MET A 185 16.18 -12.57 -12.31
N SER A 186 16.43 -11.86 -11.21
CA SER A 186 17.60 -11.01 -10.99
C SER A 186 18.92 -11.80 -11.10
N HIS A 187 19.04 -12.90 -10.36
CA HIS A 187 20.21 -13.79 -10.37
C HIS A 187 20.43 -14.47 -11.72
N THR A 188 19.35 -14.75 -12.46
CA THR A 188 19.46 -15.34 -13.80
C THR A 188 19.88 -14.29 -14.84
N LEU A 189 19.29 -13.08 -14.83
CA LEU A 189 19.59 -12.03 -15.82
C LEU A 189 21.01 -11.48 -15.63
N TYR A 190 21.41 -11.25 -14.39
CA TYR A 190 22.68 -10.62 -14.00
C TYR A 190 23.65 -11.61 -13.33
N GLU A 191 23.72 -12.84 -13.85
CA GLU A 191 24.53 -13.95 -13.32
C GLU A 191 25.95 -13.55 -12.84
N GLY A 192 26.19 -13.67 -11.53
CA GLY A 192 27.48 -13.42 -10.88
C GLY A 192 27.88 -11.94 -10.81
N SER A 193 26.92 -11.02 -10.99
CA SER A 193 27.05 -9.59 -10.74
C SER A 193 26.45 -9.23 -9.38
N ARG A 194 27.00 -8.21 -8.70
CA ARG A 194 26.37 -7.66 -7.49
C ARG A 194 25.05 -6.96 -7.78
N THR A 195 24.82 -6.55 -9.03
CA THR A 195 23.52 -5.99 -9.45
C THR A 195 22.38 -6.98 -9.30
N ALA A 196 22.66 -8.28 -9.19
CA ALA A 196 21.63 -9.28 -8.92
C ALA A 196 21.12 -9.28 -7.46
N ASN A 197 21.88 -8.70 -6.53
CA ASN A 197 21.57 -8.75 -5.11
C ASN A 197 20.28 -7.99 -4.80
N LEU A 198 19.37 -8.64 -4.08
CA LEU A 198 18.17 -8.03 -3.52
C LEU A 198 18.26 -7.96 -2.00
N LEU A 199 17.61 -6.95 -1.43
CA LEU A 199 17.37 -6.82 0.02
C LEU A 199 16.27 -7.81 0.52
N GLY A 200 16.04 -7.87 1.83
CA GLY A 200 14.96 -8.67 2.44
C GLY A 200 15.25 -10.18 2.51
N ARG A 201 16.54 -10.55 2.57
CA ARG A 201 17.02 -11.95 2.51
C ARG A 201 17.82 -12.38 3.74
N ALA A 202 17.73 -11.66 4.85
CA ALA A 202 18.41 -12.01 6.11
C ALA A 202 18.00 -13.40 6.61
N HIS A 203 16.78 -13.87 6.32
CA HIS A 203 16.31 -15.23 6.64
C HIS A 203 17.11 -16.34 5.92
N LEU A 204 17.78 -16.05 4.81
CA LEU A 204 18.70 -16.98 4.11
C LEU A 204 20.15 -16.83 4.57
N HIS A 205 20.50 -15.68 5.16
CA HIS A 205 21.87 -15.31 5.52
C HIS A 205 22.12 -15.12 7.03
N TYR A 206 21.19 -15.55 7.91
CA TYR A 206 21.26 -15.36 9.37
C TYR A 206 22.56 -15.86 10.03
N ARG A 207 23.28 -16.79 9.39
CA ARG A 207 24.57 -17.33 9.86
C ARG A 207 25.74 -16.36 9.67
N GLU A 208 25.57 -15.36 8.79
CA GLU A 208 26.62 -14.45 8.33
C GLU A 208 26.46 -13.02 8.85
N LEU A 209 25.31 -12.68 9.43
CA LEU A 209 25.03 -11.35 9.96
C LEU A 209 26.02 -10.97 11.06
N SER A 210 26.62 -9.77 10.95
CA SER A 210 27.51 -9.22 11.98
C SER A 210 27.32 -7.72 12.20
N TYR A 211 27.61 -7.29 13.43
CA TYR A 211 27.55 -5.88 13.82
C TYR A 211 28.62 -5.05 13.11
N GLU A 212 29.79 -5.64 12.87
CA GLU A 212 30.91 -5.01 12.21
C GLU A 212 30.58 -4.64 10.75
N GLN A 213 29.88 -5.51 10.01
CA GLN A 213 29.43 -5.23 8.63
C GLN A 213 28.40 -4.09 8.56
N ALA A 214 27.47 -4.03 9.51
CA ALA A 214 26.54 -2.92 9.62
C ALA A 214 27.30 -1.59 9.85
N ARG A 215 28.29 -1.58 10.76
CA ARG A 215 29.13 -0.40 11.01
C ARG A 215 29.95 0.02 9.78
N GLU A 216 30.52 -0.93 9.06
CA GLU A 216 31.26 -0.66 7.82
C GLU A 216 30.35 -0.05 6.73
N THR A 217 29.11 -0.53 6.65
CA THR A 217 28.11 0.03 5.72
C THR A 217 27.72 1.45 6.13
N PHE A 218 27.56 1.74 7.42
CA PHE A 218 27.31 3.10 7.91
C PHE A 218 28.44 4.05 7.48
N GLU A 219 29.68 3.72 7.80
CA GLU A 219 30.84 4.57 7.49
C GLU A 219 31.03 4.83 6.00
N ARG A 220 30.65 3.86 5.17
CA ARG A 220 30.69 3.93 3.71
C ARG A 220 29.60 4.84 3.15
N CYS A 221 28.36 4.69 3.59
CA CYS A 221 27.20 5.27 2.91
C CYS A 221 26.69 6.58 3.56
N TYR A 222 26.78 6.72 4.88
CA TYR A 222 26.16 7.83 5.62
C TYR A 222 27.10 9.02 5.72
N SER A 223 27.15 9.82 4.65
CA SER A 223 27.81 11.11 4.61
C SER A 223 27.02 12.11 3.79
N TYR A 224 27.07 13.38 4.15
CA TYR A 224 26.30 14.42 3.45
C TYR A 224 26.70 14.60 1.98
N SER A 225 27.95 14.33 1.61
CA SER A 225 28.37 14.31 0.20
C SER A 225 27.78 13.14 -0.61
N ASN A 226 27.16 12.17 0.05
CA ASN A 226 26.42 11.04 -0.53
C ASN A 226 24.92 11.11 -0.16
N CYS A 227 24.40 12.33 0.07
CA CYS A 227 23.01 12.54 0.48
C CYS A 227 22.33 13.56 -0.42
N LEU A 228 21.10 13.24 -0.85
CA LEU A 228 20.13 14.19 -1.36
C LEU A 228 19.13 14.52 -0.27
N ILE A 229 19.00 15.81 0.03
CA ILE A 229 17.96 16.35 0.90
C ILE A 229 16.81 16.84 0.02
N THR A 230 15.57 16.50 0.33
CA THR A 230 14.40 17.08 -0.35
C THR A 230 13.59 17.94 0.61
N LEU A 231 13.01 19.03 0.08
CA LEU A 231 12.04 19.86 0.76
C LEU A 231 10.82 20.02 -0.15
N TYR A 232 9.62 19.89 0.39
CA TYR A 232 8.37 19.96 -0.36
C TYR A 232 7.35 20.89 0.29
N GLY A 233 6.64 21.66 -0.53
CA GLY A 233 5.51 22.49 -0.12
C GLY A 233 5.86 23.97 0.09
N ASN A 234 4.92 24.72 0.65
CA ASN A 234 5.06 26.16 0.89
C ASN A 234 5.84 26.47 2.20
N ILE A 235 7.11 26.07 2.24
CA ILE A 235 8.03 26.25 3.37
C ILE A 235 8.73 27.62 3.33
N ASP A 236 9.04 28.22 4.48
CA ASP A 236 10.06 29.27 4.61
C ASP A 236 11.47 28.67 4.45
N TYR A 237 11.83 28.38 3.20
CA TYR A 237 13.06 27.66 2.86
C TYR A 237 14.32 28.39 3.36
N ARG A 238 14.34 29.73 3.45
CA ARG A 238 15.51 30.47 3.94
C ARG A 238 15.79 30.19 5.41
N ALA A 239 14.73 30.08 6.22
CA ALA A 239 14.86 29.69 7.63
C ALA A 239 15.39 28.24 7.77
N ILE A 240 14.90 27.32 6.93
CA ILE A 240 15.35 25.92 6.91
C ILE A 240 16.82 25.81 6.48
N LEU A 241 17.23 26.46 5.38
CA LEU A 241 18.63 26.45 4.92
C LEU A 241 19.57 26.97 6.00
N ASN A 242 19.19 28.07 6.67
CA ASN A 242 19.99 28.62 7.78
C ASN A 242 20.08 27.66 8.98
N PHE A 243 19.02 26.92 9.29
CA PHE A 243 19.03 25.89 10.32
C PHE A 243 19.97 24.74 9.94
N LEU A 244 19.83 24.18 8.74
CA LEU A 244 20.63 23.07 8.25
C LEU A 244 22.13 23.39 8.26
N ASP A 245 22.51 24.56 7.75
CA ASP A 245 23.90 25.04 7.74
C ASP A 245 24.45 25.19 9.17
N ARG A 246 23.75 25.95 10.02
CA ARG A 246 24.24 26.31 11.36
C ARG A 246 24.35 25.12 12.31
N GLU A 247 23.37 24.22 12.29
CA GLU A 247 23.28 23.12 13.26
C GLU A 247 24.05 21.87 12.82
N HIS A 248 24.08 21.56 11.52
CA HIS A 248 24.57 20.29 11.00
C HIS A 248 25.67 20.46 9.92
N LEU A 249 25.32 21.03 8.77
CA LEU A 249 26.12 20.87 7.55
C LEU A 249 27.43 21.66 7.55
N SER A 250 27.51 22.81 8.22
CA SER A 250 28.75 23.61 8.28
C SER A 250 29.87 22.95 9.08
N ARG A 251 29.54 21.96 9.92
CA ARG A 251 30.49 21.22 10.78
C ARG A 251 30.95 19.91 10.13
N ALA A 252 30.23 19.45 9.11
CA ALA A 252 30.57 18.25 8.35
C ALA A 252 31.49 18.60 7.18
N ALA A 253 32.66 17.97 7.13
CA ALA A 253 33.53 18.03 5.97
C ALA A 253 33.08 16.99 4.94
N SER A 254 32.97 17.40 3.67
CA SER A 254 32.73 16.46 2.56
C SER A 254 33.77 15.33 2.56
N LYS A 255 33.30 14.07 2.46
CA LYS A 255 34.20 12.91 2.29
C LYS A 255 34.67 12.76 0.84
N GLY A 256 34.08 13.49 -0.11
CA GLY A 256 34.52 13.58 -1.51
C GLY A 256 34.46 12.28 -2.34
N ARG A 257 33.97 11.17 -1.76
CA ARG A 257 33.83 9.88 -2.44
C ARG A 257 32.43 9.75 -3.00
N SER A 258 32.30 9.65 -4.32
CA SER A 258 31.05 9.25 -4.97
C SER A 258 30.89 7.74 -4.92
N LEU A 259 29.68 7.26 -4.57
CA LEU A 259 29.30 5.85 -4.64
C LEU A 259 28.57 5.50 -5.95
N LEU A 260 28.42 6.46 -6.88
CA LEU A 260 27.70 6.22 -8.12
C LEU A 260 28.30 5.07 -8.96
N GLY A 261 29.63 4.96 -8.99
CA GLY A 261 30.31 3.89 -9.71
C GLY A 261 30.14 2.48 -9.11
N GLU A 262 29.56 2.35 -7.91
CA GLU A 262 29.25 1.03 -7.32
C GLU A 262 28.09 0.32 -8.03
N PHE A 263 27.29 1.07 -8.83
CA PHE A 263 26.21 0.54 -9.65
C PHE A 263 26.61 0.22 -11.10
N GLU A 264 27.87 0.48 -11.45
CA GLU A 264 28.37 0.30 -12.82
C GLU A 264 29.05 -1.09 -12.95
N GLU A 265 28.25 -2.13 -13.19
CA GLU A 265 28.78 -3.46 -13.52
C GLU A 265 28.45 -3.87 -14.96
N PRO A 266 29.36 -4.56 -15.66
CA PRO A 266 29.10 -4.98 -17.03
C PRO A 266 28.10 -6.13 -17.09
N VAL A 267 27.06 -5.99 -17.91
CA VAL A 267 26.11 -7.08 -18.18
C VAL A 267 26.71 -8.10 -19.16
N LYS A 268 26.66 -9.38 -18.76
CA LYS A 268 27.07 -10.52 -19.58
C LYS A 268 26.01 -10.80 -20.67
N PRO A 269 26.36 -10.71 -21.96
CA PRO A 269 25.41 -10.93 -23.04
C PRO A 269 24.93 -12.39 -23.10
N GLY A 270 23.79 -12.61 -23.75
CA GLY A 270 23.22 -13.94 -24.00
C GLY A 270 21.83 -14.13 -23.42
N PHE A 271 21.17 -15.20 -23.88
CA PHE A 271 19.87 -15.66 -23.37
C PHE A 271 20.09 -16.77 -22.34
N ARG A 272 19.45 -16.65 -21.18
CA ARG A 272 19.53 -17.62 -20.07
C ARG A 272 18.15 -18.16 -19.72
N THR A 273 18.12 -19.33 -19.10
CA THR A 273 16.89 -19.94 -18.60
C THR A 273 17.11 -20.56 -17.23
N CYS A 274 16.14 -20.44 -16.33
CA CYS A 274 16.19 -21.04 -14.99
C CYS A 274 14.83 -21.63 -14.60
N THR A 275 14.84 -22.71 -13.83
CA THR A 275 13.68 -23.16 -13.05
C THR A 275 14.07 -23.07 -11.58
N ALA A 276 13.41 -22.19 -10.85
CA ALA A 276 13.66 -21.92 -9.44
C ALA A 276 12.54 -22.50 -8.57
N GLN A 277 12.87 -22.78 -7.31
CA GLN A 277 11.92 -23.29 -6.32
C GLN A 277 11.55 -22.18 -5.34
N SER A 278 10.25 -22.03 -5.06
CA SER A 278 9.73 -21.17 -4.00
C SER A 278 9.22 -22.02 -2.85
N PRO A 279 9.57 -21.73 -1.59
CA PRO A 279 8.98 -22.40 -0.43
C PRO A 279 7.46 -22.26 -0.38
N ALA A 280 6.77 -23.35 -0.06
CA ALA A 280 5.33 -23.39 0.23
C ALA A 280 5.05 -24.46 1.30
N TYR A 281 3.94 -24.33 2.04
CA TYR A 281 3.54 -25.32 3.06
C TYR A 281 2.87 -26.56 2.41
N HIS A 282 2.76 -27.71 3.10
CA HIS A 282 2.22 -28.95 2.51
C HIS A 282 0.79 -28.86 1.94
N GLY A 283 -0.05 -27.93 2.40
CA GLY A 283 -1.43 -27.74 1.95
C GLY A 283 -1.60 -26.79 0.77
N SER A 284 -0.51 -26.20 0.31
CA SER A 284 -0.51 -25.13 -0.69
C SER A 284 -0.69 -25.69 -2.09
N PRO A 285 -1.39 -24.98 -2.99
CA PRO A 285 -1.54 -25.42 -4.37
C PRO A 285 -0.19 -25.40 -5.08
N SER A 286 0.14 -26.49 -5.78
CA SER A 286 1.34 -26.57 -6.65
C SER A 286 1.00 -26.61 -8.14
N GLU A 287 -0.21 -27.02 -8.50
CA GLU A 287 -0.68 -27.01 -9.89
C GLU A 287 -1.24 -25.63 -10.23
N HIS A 288 -0.91 -25.11 -11.41
CA HIS A 288 -1.34 -23.80 -11.87
C HIS A 288 -0.97 -22.67 -10.89
N ALA A 289 0.17 -22.80 -10.20
CA ALA A 289 0.59 -21.87 -9.15
C ALA A 289 1.96 -21.22 -9.43
N SER A 290 2.66 -21.64 -10.50
CA SER A 290 3.98 -21.12 -10.84
C SER A 290 3.92 -19.71 -11.46
N VAL A 291 5.02 -18.98 -11.31
CA VAL A 291 5.25 -17.66 -11.93
C VAL A 291 6.29 -17.81 -13.03
N MET A 292 6.03 -17.23 -14.21
CA MET A 292 7.01 -17.17 -15.29
C MET A 292 7.40 -15.73 -15.60
N ASP A 293 8.70 -15.47 -15.68
CA ASP A 293 9.24 -14.16 -16.02
C ASP A 293 10.12 -14.23 -17.26
N TYR A 294 9.93 -13.31 -18.19
CA TYR A 294 10.87 -13.03 -19.28
C TYR A 294 11.39 -11.60 -19.12
N GLY A 295 12.65 -11.48 -18.69
CA GLY A 295 13.33 -10.20 -18.49
C GLY A 295 14.30 -9.86 -19.61
N ILE A 296 14.31 -8.60 -20.03
CA ILE A 296 15.23 -8.02 -21.02
C ILE A 296 16.06 -6.93 -20.34
N ASP A 297 17.39 -7.04 -20.43
CA ASP A 297 18.29 -6.02 -19.90
C ASP A 297 18.17 -4.69 -20.67
N LEU A 298 17.98 -3.60 -19.92
CA LEU A 298 17.93 -2.23 -20.43
C LEU A 298 19.03 -1.33 -19.84
N SER A 299 20.05 -1.90 -19.19
CA SER A 299 21.17 -1.14 -18.59
C SER A 299 21.91 -0.21 -19.56
N GLY A 300 21.88 -0.51 -20.86
CA GLY A 300 22.47 0.32 -21.91
C GLY A 300 21.62 1.49 -22.40
N CYS A 301 20.37 1.61 -21.95
CA CYS A 301 19.45 2.66 -22.36
C CYS A 301 19.74 4.00 -21.67
N THR A 302 19.51 5.08 -22.39
CA THR A 302 19.48 6.41 -21.77
C THR A 302 18.27 6.54 -20.84
N LYS A 303 18.33 7.47 -19.89
CA LYS A 303 17.23 7.67 -18.93
C LYS A 303 15.94 8.15 -19.60
N GLU A 304 16.04 8.91 -20.68
CA GLU A 304 14.89 9.26 -21.53
C GLU A 304 14.30 8.01 -22.20
N GLU A 305 15.13 7.12 -22.72
CA GLU A 305 14.67 5.85 -23.30
C GLU A 305 13.99 4.94 -22.28
N LEU A 306 14.39 4.96 -21.00
CA LEU A 306 13.69 4.22 -19.95
C LEU A 306 12.26 4.74 -19.74
N ILE A 307 12.03 6.05 -19.83
CA ILE A 307 10.67 6.61 -19.76
C ILE A 307 9.84 6.16 -20.97
N TYR A 308 10.46 6.07 -22.16
CA TYR A 308 9.78 5.49 -23.32
C TYR A 308 9.49 3.99 -23.15
N TRP A 309 10.35 3.25 -22.45
CA TRP A 309 10.09 1.85 -22.11
C TRP A 309 8.96 1.68 -21.13
N ASP A 310 8.87 2.55 -20.13
CA ASP A 310 7.78 2.60 -19.15
C ASP A 310 6.43 2.81 -19.87
N LEU A 311 6.33 3.89 -20.64
CA LEU A 311 5.14 4.18 -21.47
C LEU A 311 4.84 3.07 -22.48
N PHE A 312 5.85 2.38 -23.00
CA PHE A 312 5.64 1.26 -23.91
C PHE A 312 5.17 0.00 -23.18
N ALA A 313 5.66 -0.25 -21.96
CA ALA A 313 5.22 -1.34 -21.11
C ALA A 313 3.75 -1.15 -20.73
N ASP A 314 3.34 0.04 -20.29
CA ASP A 314 1.93 0.35 -19.99
C ASP A 314 0.99 0.02 -21.16
N ILE A 315 1.41 0.33 -22.40
CA ILE A 315 0.60 0.03 -23.58
C ILE A 315 0.59 -1.47 -23.90
N LEU A 316 1.70 -2.18 -23.66
CA LEU A 316 1.76 -3.63 -23.84
C LEU A 316 0.96 -4.38 -22.77
N ASP A 317 0.86 -3.82 -21.57
CA ASP A 317 0.12 -4.37 -20.44
C ASP A 317 -1.40 -4.33 -20.63
N ASN A 318 -1.86 -3.46 -21.54
CA ASN A 318 -3.26 -3.44 -21.92
C ASN A 318 -3.72 -4.77 -22.56
N ASP A 319 -4.91 -5.25 -22.18
CA ASP A 319 -5.54 -6.48 -22.68
C ASP A 319 -5.75 -6.53 -24.21
N THR A 320 -5.77 -5.37 -24.87
CA THR A 320 -5.94 -5.22 -26.33
C THR A 320 -4.61 -5.11 -27.08
N SER A 321 -3.50 -5.12 -26.35
CA SER A 321 -2.17 -5.08 -26.94
C SER A 321 -1.92 -6.31 -27.84
N PRO A 322 -1.00 -6.20 -28.82
CA PRO A 322 -0.60 -7.34 -29.63
C PRO A 322 -0.12 -8.54 -28.81
N TRP A 323 0.51 -8.31 -27.65
CA TRP A 323 0.98 -9.38 -26.77
C TRP A 323 -0.18 -10.14 -26.14
N HIS A 324 -1.09 -9.45 -25.44
CA HIS A 324 -2.26 -10.06 -24.83
C HIS A 324 -3.11 -10.84 -25.84
N ARG A 325 -3.31 -10.29 -27.05
CA ARG A 325 -3.99 -11.00 -28.14
C ARG A 325 -3.28 -12.27 -28.57
N TYR A 326 -1.96 -12.25 -28.79
CA TYR A 326 -1.22 -13.44 -29.21
C TYR A 326 -1.10 -14.48 -28.12
N ALA A 327 -1.01 -14.05 -26.86
CA ALA A 327 -1.07 -14.93 -25.72
C ALA A 327 -2.41 -15.70 -25.70
N ARG A 328 -3.55 -15.00 -25.87
CA ARG A 328 -4.87 -15.64 -25.98
C ARG A 328 -4.98 -16.60 -27.18
N GLU A 329 -4.50 -16.21 -28.37
CA GLU A 329 -4.46 -17.10 -29.54
C GLU A 329 -3.65 -18.39 -29.30
N MET A 330 -2.66 -18.34 -28.41
CA MET A 330 -1.82 -19.47 -28.02
C MET A 330 -2.36 -20.24 -26.81
N GLY A 331 -3.54 -19.89 -26.31
CA GLY A 331 -4.18 -20.56 -25.18
C GLY A 331 -3.66 -20.12 -23.80
N LEU A 332 -2.99 -18.97 -23.72
CA LEU A 332 -2.58 -18.39 -22.44
C LEU A 332 -3.72 -17.52 -21.90
N ASN A 333 -4.50 -18.09 -20.98
CA ASN A 333 -5.58 -17.40 -20.28
C ASN A 333 -5.23 -17.21 -18.79
N HIS A 334 -4.27 -16.32 -18.53
CA HIS A 334 -3.69 -16.10 -17.21
C HIS A 334 -3.63 -14.59 -16.91
N VAL A 335 -3.35 -14.24 -15.66
CA VAL A 335 -2.93 -12.89 -15.32
C VAL A 335 -1.53 -12.68 -15.88
N MET A 336 -1.39 -11.69 -16.75
CA MET A 336 -0.16 -11.36 -17.46
C MET A 336 0.14 -9.89 -17.24
N GLU A 337 1.40 -9.59 -16.98
CA GLU A 337 1.85 -8.25 -16.63
C GLU A 337 3.12 -7.93 -17.43
N VAL A 338 3.29 -6.70 -17.89
CA VAL A 338 4.57 -6.20 -18.40
C VAL A 338 4.85 -4.82 -17.87
N TYR A 339 6.04 -4.63 -17.33
CA TYR A 339 6.44 -3.38 -16.70
C TYR A 339 7.93 -3.14 -16.83
N LEU A 340 8.32 -1.88 -16.68
CA LEU A 340 9.70 -1.50 -16.50
C LEU A 340 10.10 -1.80 -15.05
N ASP A 341 10.98 -2.78 -14.86
CA ASP A 341 11.55 -3.10 -13.56
C ASP A 341 12.79 -2.22 -13.31
N ILE A 342 12.63 -1.29 -12.36
CA ILE A 342 13.67 -0.39 -11.86
C ILE A 342 14.02 -0.66 -10.39
N LEU A 343 13.66 -1.84 -9.87
CA LEU A 343 14.05 -2.26 -8.51
C LEU A 343 15.55 -2.44 -8.41
N LEU A 344 16.20 -2.90 -9.48
CA LEU A 344 17.65 -3.12 -9.52
C LEU A 344 18.40 -1.88 -10.05
N PRO A 345 19.69 -1.72 -9.71
CA PRO A 345 20.55 -0.71 -10.34
C PRO A 345 20.56 -0.76 -11.87
N HIS A 346 20.46 -1.97 -12.45
CA HIS A 346 20.24 -2.16 -13.87
C HIS A 346 18.75 -2.34 -14.14
N PRO A 347 18.14 -1.46 -14.94
CA PRO A 347 16.74 -1.60 -15.30
C PRO A 347 16.54 -2.76 -16.28
N SER A 348 15.36 -3.37 -16.23
CA SER A 348 14.95 -4.41 -17.19
C SER A 348 13.49 -4.24 -17.59
N LEU A 349 13.13 -4.64 -18.81
CA LEU A 349 11.72 -4.83 -19.17
C LEU A 349 11.34 -6.25 -18.80
N LYS A 350 10.31 -6.42 -17.96
CA LYS A 350 9.91 -7.74 -17.44
C LYS A 350 8.49 -8.06 -17.86
N PHE A 351 8.32 -9.19 -18.53
CA PHE A 351 7.02 -9.80 -18.80
C PHE A 351 6.80 -10.90 -17.77
N ARG A 352 5.63 -10.94 -17.15
CA ARG A 352 5.24 -11.91 -16.14
C ARG A 352 3.96 -12.62 -16.53
N LEU A 353 3.88 -13.91 -16.25
CA LEU A 353 2.66 -14.72 -16.30
C LEU A 353 2.50 -15.42 -14.96
N ARG A 354 1.38 -15.17 -14.29
CA ARG A 354 1.05 -15.76 -12.98
C ARG A 354 0.20 -17.01 -13.15
N ASN A 355 0.30 -17.94 -12.21
CA ASN A 355 -0.51 -19.16 -12.16
C ASN A 355 -0.37 -20.08 -13.39
N GLY A 356 0.82 -20.11 -14.02
CA GLY A 356 1.06 -20.86 -15.25
C GLY A 356 2.09 -21.97 -15.09
N ASP A 357 1.72 -23.21 -15.42
CA ASP A 357 2.62 -24.36 -15.31
C ASP A 357 3.78 -24.30 -16.31
N SER A 358 4.94 -24.84 -15.92
CA SER A 358 6.20 -24.81 -16.69
C SER A 358 6.11 -25.33 -18.13
N CYS A 359 5.06 -26.08 -18.49
CA CYS A 359 4.78 -26.49 -19.87
C CYS A 359 4.43 -25.33 -20.81
N LEU A 360 3.96 -24.19 -20.29
CA LEU A 360 3.53 -23.02 -21.07
C LEU A 360 4.70 -22.10 -21.49
N ARG A 361 5.91 -22.35 -21.00
CA ARG A 361 7.07 -21.46 -21.17
C ARG A 361 7.37 -21.06 -22.62
N GLU A 362 7.21 -22.00 -23.57
CA GLU A 362 7.50 -21.74 -24.98
C GLU A 362 6.39 -20.89 -25.60
N ALA A 363 5.12 -21.18 -25.28
CA ALA A 363 3.98 -20.39 -25.74
C ALA A 363 4.06 -18.95 -25.19
N PHE A 364 4.45 -18.80 -23.92
CA PHE A 364 4.66 -17.50 -23.29
C PHE A 364 5.72 -16.68 -24.05
N LEU A 365 6.92 -17.23 -24.24
CA LEU A 365 8.00 -16.53 -24.92
C LEU A 365 7.69 -16.26 -26.41
N ASP A 366 7.04 -17.19 -27.09
CA ASP A 366 6.67 -17.04 -28.50
C ASP A 366 5.58 -15.99 -28.70
N SER A 367 4.62 -15.87 -27.76
CA SER A 367 3.60 -14.81 -27.79
C SER A 367 4.25 -13.42 -27.75
N ILE A 368 5.22 -13.21 -26.85
CA ILE A 368 5.98 -11.98 -26.70
C ILE A 368 6.77 -11.67 -27.98
N ARG A 369 7.51 -12.65 -28.49
CA ARG A 369 8.30 -12.49 -29.72
C ARG A 369 7.45 -12.18 -30.94
N LYS A 370 6.25 -12.78 -31.05
CA LYS A 370 5.31 -12.52 -32.15
C LYS A 370 4.78 -11.09 -32.05
N ALA A 371 4.37 -10.67 -30.86
CA ALA A 371 3.89 -9.30 -30.60
C ALA A 371 4.94 -8.25 -30.96
N LEU A 372 6.16 -8.40 -30.44
CA LEU A 372 7.25 -7.46 -30.70
C LEU A 372 7.62 -7.40 -32.18
N LYS A 373 7.56 -8.53 -32.93
CA LYS A 373 7.80 -8.55 -34.39
C LYS A 373 6.79 -7.71 -35.15
N ASP A 374 5.51 -7.83 -34.81
CA ASP A 374 4.46 -7.07 -35.49
C ASP A 374 4.49 -5.59 -35.10
N ILE A 375 4.74 -5.27 -33.83
CA ILE A 375 4.92 -3.88 -33.39
C ILE A 375 6.13 -3.24 -34.06
N CYS A 376 7.24 -3.96 -34.19
CA CYS A 376 8.42 -3.49 -34.91
C CYS A 376 8.13 -3.16 -36.39
N ARG A 377 7.28 -3.96 -37.05
CA ARG A 377 6.91 -3.77 -38.46
C ARG A 377 5.89 -2.67 -38.67
N ASP A 378 4.80 -2.72 -37.91
CA ASP A 378 3.56 -1.97 -38.19
C ASP A 378 3.29 -0.87 -37.15
N GLY A 379 3.88 -0.95 -35.95
CA GLY A 379 3.49 -0.16 -34.79
C GLY A 379 2.24 -0.73 -34.09
N LEU A 380 1.68 0.05 -33.17
CA LEU A 380 0.45 -0.21 -32.45
C LEU A 380 -0.77 0.37 -33.19
N SER A 381 -1.96 -0.14 -32.85
CA SER A 381 -3.19 0.42 -33.40
C SER A 381 -3.36 1.89 -32.95
N PRO A 382 -3.82 2.80 -33.83
CA PRO A 382 -4.04 4.19 -33.44
C PRO A 382 -5.06 4.39 -32.32
N LYS A 383 -5.98 3.43 -32.12
CA LYS A 383 -6.97 3.48 -31.04
C LYS A 383 -6.31 3.21 -29.69
N LEU A 384 -5.61 2.09 -29.57
CA LEU A 384 -4.88 1.70 -28.36
C LEU A 384 -3.89 2.80 -27.95
N TYR A 385 -3.05 3.23 -28.89
CA TYR A 385 -2.08 4.28 -28.61
C TYR A 385 -2.73 5.59 -28.10
N ARG A 386 -3.85 6.01 -28.68
CA ARG A 386 -4.57 7.21 -28.21
C ARG A 386 -5.21 7.03 -26.84
N ALA A 387 -5.81 5.87 -26.57
CA ALA A 387 -6.41 5.56 -25.27
C ALA A 387 -5.35 5.64 -24.16
N SER A 388 -4.21 4.97 -24.34
CA SER A 388 -3.12 4.99 -23.35
C SER A 388 -2.47 6.37 -23.17
N MET A 389 -2.36 7.18 -24.24
CA MET A 389 -1.88 8.57 -24.11
C MET A 389 -2.85 9.49 -23.38
N LYS A 390 -4.15 9.17 -23.41
CA LYS A 390 -5.17 9.94 -22.71
C LYS A 390 -5.25 9.53 -21.23
N GLU A 391 -5.14 8.24 -20.95
CA GLU A 391 -5.03 7.70 -19.60
C GLU A 391 -3.84 8.29 -18.85
N ASN A 392 -2.65 8.30 -19.46
CA ASN A 392 -1.46 8.93 -18.87
C ASN A 392 -1.65 10.42 -18.55
N ARG A 393 -2.29 11.18 -19.45
CA ARG A 393 -2.63 12.60 -19.20
C ARG A 393 -3.58 12.78 -18.02
N LEU A 394 -4.49 11.83 -17.81
CA LEU A 394 -5.42 11.83 -16.70
C LEU A 394 -4.70 11.51 -15.40
N THR A 395 -3.81 10.52 -15.39
CA THR A 395 -2.89 10.22 -14.26
C THR A 395 -2.08 11.45 -13.85
N ASP A 396 -1.48 12.16 -14.81
CA ASP A 396 -0.75 13.39 -14.56
C ASP A 396 -1.62 14.47 -13.91
N SER A 397 -2.84 14.63 -14.42
CA SER A 397 -3.80 15.62 -13.93
C SER A 397 -4.33 15.29 -12.53
N LEU A 398 -4.31 14.02 -12.15
CA LEU A 398 -4.78 13.49 -10.87
C LEU A 398 -3.67 13.26 -9.84
N THR A 399 -2.40 13.49 -10.19
CA THR A 399 -1.26 13.27 -9.28
C THR A 399 -1.44 13.98 -7.92
N ARG A 400 -2.11 15.14 -7.91
CA ARG A 400 -2.41 15.91 -6.69
C ARG A 400 -3.53 15.33 -5.81
N GLU A 401 -4.14 14.23 -6.22
CA GLU A 401 -5.12 13.51 -5.40
C GLU A 401 -4.45 12.50 -4.44
N ALA A 402 -3.21 12.10 -4.72
CA ALA A 402 -2.45 11.18 -3.88
C ALA A 402 -2.12 11.81 -2.50
N PRO A 403 -2.24 11.05 -1.40
CA PRO A 403 -1.77 11.48 -0.09
C PRO A 403 -0.24 11.50 -0.04
N HIS A 404 0.35 12.25 0.89
CA HIS A 404 1.80 12.27 1.14
C HIS A 404 2.64 12.56 -0.11
N LEU A 405 2.12 13.42 -0.98
CA LEU A 405 2.70 13.68 -2.30
C LEU A 405 4.17 14.12 -2.23
N GLY A 406 4.57 14.89 -1.22
CA GLY A 406 5.96 15.27 -1.02
C GLY A 406 6.92 14.10 -0.80
N PHE A 407 6.45 13.04 -0.11
CA PHE A 407 7.18 11.80 0.07
C PHE A 407 7.22 11.01 -1.25
N ASN A 408 6.07 10.72 -1.86
CA ASN A 408 5.99 9.88 -3.07
C ASN A 408 6.89 10.43 -4.20
N LEU A 409 6.87 11.74 -4.44
CA LEU A 409 7.74 12.37 -5.44
C LEU A 409 9.22 12.26 -5.08
N SER A 410 9.55 12.34 -3.79
CA SER A 410 10.93 12.27 -3.33
C SER A 410 11.53 10.87 -3.47
N GLU A 411 10.71 9.82 -3.44
CA GLU A 411 11.14 8.45 -3.67
C GLU A 411 11.58 8.25 -5.13
N GLU A 412 10.73 8.65 -6.08
CA GLU A 412 11.06 8.60 -7.51
C GLU A 412 12.29 9.44 -7.87
N ILE A 413 12.36 10.67 -7.34
CA ILE A 413 13.55 11.52 -7.48
C ILE A 413 14.76 10.85 -6.82
N GLY A 414 14.58 10.19 -5.69
CA GLY A 414 15.63 9.48 -4.95
C GLY A 414 16.22 8.33 -5.73
N ARG A 415 15.38 7.47 -6.31
CA ARG A 415 15.76 6.36 -7.19
C ARG A 415 16.48 6.86 -8.45
N TYR A 416 15.96 7.93 -9.06
CA TYR A 416 16.61 8.56 -10.21
C TYR A 416 17.98 9.15 -9.81
N TRP A 417 18.03 9.88 -8.70
CA TRP A 417 19.25 10.50 -8.21
C TRP A 417 20.29 9.48 -7.79
N SER A 418 19.91 8.36 -7.17
CA SER A 418 20.83 7.30 -6.70
C SER A 418 21.57 6.63 -7.84
N THR A 419 21.02 6.59 -9.06
CA THR A 419 21.69 5.97 -10.22
C THR A 419 22.24 6.98 -11.22
N THR A 420 21.98 8.29 -11.06
CA THR A 420 22.41 9.31 -12.04
C THR A 420 23.13 10.53 -11.47
N GLY A 421 22.87 10.86 -10.20
CA GLY A 421 23.29 12.11 -9.59
C GLY A 421 22.47 13.34 -10.02
N ARG A 422 21.41 13.14 -10.82
CA ARG A 422 20.50 14.18 -11.30
C ARG A 422 19.18 14.19 -10.51
N THR A 423 18.44 15.30 -10.57
CA THR A 423 17.19 15.48 -9.79
C THR A 423 16.01 15.94 -10.64
N ASP A 424 16.20 16.05 -11.96
CA ASP A 424 15.23 16.59 -12.93
C ASP A 424 14.33 15.50 -13.54
N TYR A 425 14.07 14.41 -12.82
CA TYR A 425 13.29 13.26 -13.31
C TYR A 425 11.94 13.68 -13.92
N PHE A 426 11.13 14.44 -13.19
CA PHE A 426 9.80 14.85 -13.67
C PHE A 426 9.85 15.80 -14.87
N GLN A 427 10.89 16.61 -15.03
CA GLN A 427 11.07 17.43 -16.24
C GLN A 427 11.42 16.56 -17.44
N LEU A 428 12.32 15.60 -17.22
CA LEU A 428 12.67 14.62 -18.24
C LEU A 428 11.44 13.79 -18.65
N TYR A 429 10.61 13.41 -17.68
CA TYR A 429 9.33 12.73 -17.92
C TYR A 429 8.37 13.58 -18.74
N GLU A 430 8.08 14.82 -18.33
CA GLU A 430 7.15 15.70 -19.07
C GLU A 430 7.63 15.96 -20.52
N GLU A 431 8.95 16.10 -20.72
CA GLU A 431 9.51 16.23 -22.06
C GLU A 431 9.43 14.95 -22.88
N ALA A 432 9.77 13.81 -22.28
CA ALA A 432 9.71 12.50 -22.92
C ALA A 432 8.26 12.15 -23.26
N PHE A 433 7.33 12.28 -22.33
CA PHE A 433 5.91 12.04 -22.54
C PHE A 433 5.37 12.85 -23.72
N ARG A 434 5.67 14.16 -23.77
CA ARG A 434 5.26 15.01 -24.90
C ARG A 434 5.86 14.55 -26.23
N ARG A 435 7.15 14.19 -26.27
CA ARG A 435 7.78 13.65 -27.50
C ARG A 435 7.18 12.31 -27.90
N PHE A 436 6.89 11.46 -26.93
CA PHE A 436 6.28 10.17 -27.13
C PHE A 436 4.87 10.34 -27.70
N GLU A 437 4.07 11.26 -27.17
CA GLU A 437 2.72 11.60 -27.65
C GLU A 437 2.70 12.25 -29.04
N GLU A 438 3.68 13.10 -29.35
CA GLU A 438 3.82 13.78 -30.65
C GLU A 438 4.32 12.82 -31.77
N ASP A 439 4.81 11.62 -31.45
CA ASP A 439 5.35 10.62 -32.38
C ASP A 439 4.27 9.87 -33.16
N SER A 440 3.56 10.58 -34.06
CA SER A 440 2.44 10.03 -34.82
C SER A 440 2.78 8.84 -35.71
N ASP A 441 4.03 8.73 -36.17
CA ASP A 441 4.51 7.62 -37.01
C ASP A 441 4.95 6.39 -36.16
N GLN A 442 4.92 6.55 -34.82
CA GLN A 442 5.33 5.57 -33.82
C GLN A 442 6.76 5.04 -34.06
N ALA A 443 7.67 5.92 -34.45
CA ALA A 443 9.07 5.57 -34.68
C ALA A 443 9.77 5.11 -33.39
N ILE A 444 9.42 5.71 -32.24
CA ILE A 444 9.95 5.36 -30.92
C ILE A 444 9.52 3.92 -30.58
N ILE A 445 8.22 3.63 -30.58
CA ILE A 445 7.68 2.29 -30.27
C ILE A 445 8.26 1.21 -31.19
N LYS A 446 8.35 1.48 -32.50
CA LYS A 446 8.96 0.55 -33.46
C LYS A 446 10.42 0.26 -33.14
N LYS A 447 11.19 1.29 -32.74
CA LYS A 447 12.59 1.15 -32.30
C LYS A 447 12.69 0.34 -31.01
N LEU A 448 11.85 0.61 -30.01
CA LEU A 448 11.84 -0.15 -28.76
C LEU A 448 11.54 -1.63 -29.02
N ALA A 449 10.48 -1.93 -29.78
CA ALA A 449 10.15 -3.29 -30.16
C ALA A 449 11.30 -4.01 -30.90
N ALA A 450 12.00 -3.31 -31.81
CA ALA A 450 13.18 -3.84 -32.48
C ALA A 450 14.33 -4.18 -31.49
N THR A 451 14.55 -3.32 -30.49
CA THR A 451 15.54 -3.56 -29.42
C THR A 451 15.15 -4.77 -28.56
N ALA A 452 13.88 -4.89 -28.15
CA ALA A 452 13.41 -6.03 -27.36
C ALA A 452 13.42 -7.37 -28.12
N LEU A 453 13.40 -7.36 -29.45
CA LEU A 453 13.57 -8.58 -30.26
C LEU A 453 14.99 -9.10 -30.31
N HIS A 454 15.97 -8.20 -30.14
CA HIS A 454 17.39 -8.51 -30.21
C HIS A 454 18.13 -7.98 -28.98
N PRO A 455 17.72 -8.40 -27.77
CA PRO A 455 18.30 -7.88 -26.55
C PRO A 455 19.74 -8.37 -26.43
N ARG A 456 20.60 -7.54 -25.82
CA ARG A 456 21.98 -7.92 -25.53
C ARG A 456 22.04 -9.07 -24.53
N ALA A 457 21.19 -8.99 -23.49
CA ALA A 457 21.00 -10.03 -22.49
C ALA A 457 19.51 -10.17 -22.17
N SER A 458 19.06 -11.40 -21.98
CA SER A 458 17.70 -11.69 -21.52
C SER A 458 17.66 -13.02 -20.77
N ALA A 459 16.61 -13.22 -19.98
CA ALA A 459 16.41 -14.47 -19.25
C ALA A 459 14.93 -14.85 -19.19
N LEU A 460 14.66 -16.16 -19.22
CA LEU A 460 13.34 -16.74 -18.98
C LEU A 460 13.41 -17.61 -17.72
N VAL A 461 12.66 -17.24 -16.69
CA VAL A 461 12.64 -17.93 -15.39
C VAL A 461 11.26 -18.48 -15.13
N VAL A 462 11.20 -19.71 -14.61
CA VAL A 462 9.97 -20.30 -14.06
C VAL A 462 10.21 -20.58 -12.59
N THR A 463 9.38 -20.01 -11.72
CA THR A 463 9.45 -20.18 -10.27
C THR A 463 8.29 -21.05 -9.84
N GLU A 464 8.59 -22.24 -9.34
CA GLU A 464 7.60 -23.26 -8.96
C GLU A 464 7.46 -23.31 -7.43
N PRO A 465 6.24 -23.22 -6.87
CA PRO A 465 6.03 -23.44 -5.44
C PRO A 465 6.25 -24.92 -5.11
N VAL A 466 6.94 -25.18 -4.00
CA VAL A 466 7.26 -26.54 -3.53
C VAL A 466 6.61 -26.77 -2.16
N PRO A 467 5.41 -27.37 -2.12
CA PRO A 467 4.77 -27.75 -0.86
C PRO A 467 5.68 -28.64 0.00
N GLY A 468 5.87 -28.25 1.26
CA GLY A 468 6.75 -28.93 2.21
C GLY A 468 8.14 -28.30 2.36
N LEU A 469 8.54 -27.42 1.43
CA LEU A 469 9.87 -26.78 1.49
C LEU A 469 9.95 -25.73 2.60
N ALA A 470 8.84 -25.05 2.93
CA ALA A 470 8.80 -24.12 4.06
C ALA A 470 9.12 -24.84 5.38
N GLU A 471 8.48 -25.99 5.61
CA GLU A 471 8.73 -26.83 6.80
C GLU A 471 10.17 -27.35 6.83
N GLN A 472 10.74 -27.73 5.67
CA GLN A 472 12.13 -28.15 5.60
C GLN A 472 13.09 -27.02 6.05
N LEU A 473 12.87 -25.79 5.58
CA LEU A 473 13.71 -24.63 5.94
C LEU A 473 13.57 -24.27 7.43
N GLU A 474 12.35 -24.39 7.99
CA GLU A 474 12.11 -24.25 9.42
C GLU A 474 12.85 -25.34 10.23
N GLU A 475 12.81 -26.60 9.78
CA GLU A 475 13.55 -27.70 10.39
C GLU A 475 15.07 -27.51 10.31
N GLU A 476 15.60 -27.01 9.19
CA GLU A 476 17.02 -26.68 9.02
C GLU A 476 17.48 -25.58 9.99
N LYS A 477 16.62 -24.57 10.23
CA LYS A 477 16.87 -23.55 11.27
C LYS A 477 16.90 -24.18 12.66
N GLU A 478 15.92 -25.00 13.01
CA GLU A 478 15.88 -25.66 14.32
C GLU A 478 17.09 -26.60 14.52
N GLN A 479 17.49 -27.33 13.48
CA GLN A 479 18.69 -28.16 13.51
C GLN A 479 19.95 -27.31 13.75
N TYR A 480 20.09 -26.18 13.05
CA TYR A 480 21.21 -25.25 13.25
C TYR A 480 21.28 -24.75 14.70
N LEU A 481 20.15 -24.38 15.31
CA LEU A 481 20.09 -23.92 16.69
C LEU A 481 20.50 -25.03 17.68
N ASN A 482 20.04 -26.26 17.45
CA ASN A 482 20.41 -27.42 18.26
C ASN A 482 21.90 -27.75 18.15
N GLU A 483 22.47 -27.75 16.94
CA GLU A 483 23.89 -27.98 16.71
C GLU A 483 24.74 -26.87 17.33
N LYS A 484 24.31 -25.61 17.22
CA LYS A 484 24.98 -24.46 17.84
C LYS A 484 24.99 -24.60 19.36
N LEU A 485 23.87 -24.93 19.99
CA LEU A 485 23.79 -25.17 21.43
C LEU A 485 24.68 -26.34 21.89
N ALA A 486 24.70 -27.44 21.12
CA ALA A 486 25.53 -28.61 21.41
C ALA A 486 27.03 -28.35 21.25
N SER A 487 27.41 -27.41 20.37
CA SER A 487 28.81 -26.98 20.18
C SER A 487 29.33 -26.09 21.30
N MET A 488 28.44 -25.46 22.08
CA MET A 488 28.81 -24.56 23.18
C MET A 488 29.31 -25.35 24.39
N THR A 489 30.40 -24.87 24.97
CA THR A 489 30.88 -25.28 26.29
C THR A 489 29.92 -24.81 27.39
N ALA A 490 29.98 -25.45 28.56
CA ALA A 490 29.20 -25.02 29.72
C ALA A 490 29.51 -23.57 30.16
N ALA A 491 30.71 -23.07 29.87
CA ALA A 491 31.08 -21.68 30.12
C ALA A 491 30.37 -20.71 29.14
N GLU A 492 30.34 -21.05 27.86
CA GLU A 492 29.64 -20.27 26.82
C GLU A 492 28.13 -20.27 27.03
N GLN A 493 27.52 -21.42 27.39
CA GLN A 493 26.10 -21.47 27.72
C GLN A 493 25.76 -20.59 28.92
N LYS A 494 26.59 -20.64 29.97
CA LYS A 494 26.42 -19.78 31.14
C LYS A 494 26.54 -18.30 30.78
N GLN A 495 27.53 -17.95 29.95
CA GLN A 495 27.70 -16.58 29.47
C GLN A 495 26.48 -16.12 28.67
N LEU A 496 25.95 -16.95 27.76
CA LEU A 496 24.77 -16.60 26.97
C LEU A 496 23.51 -16.38 27.82
N ILE A 497 23.34 -17.15 28.90
CA ILE A 497 22.25 -16.94 29.87
C ILE A 497 22.40 -15.58 30.56
N GLU A 498 23.62 -15.21 30.97
CA GLU A 498 23.90 -13.91 31.58
C GLU A 498 23.68 -12.76 30.58
N GLU A 499 24.10 -12.93 29.33
CA GLU A 499 23.89 -11.98 28.23
C GLU A 499 22.40 -11.81 27.89
N THR A 500 21.64 -12.90 27.84
CA THR A 500 20.18 -12.89 27.61
C THR A 500 19.49 -12.08 28.70
N ALA A 501 19.82 -12.34 29.98
CA ALA A 501 19.24 -11.61 31.10
C ALA A 501 19.63 -10.12 31.08
N ALA A 502 20.88 -9.79 30.75
CA ALA A 502 21.34 -8.40 30.64
C ALA A 502 20.67 -7.66 29.48
N PHE A 503 20.47 -8.31 28.34
CA PHE A 503 19.74 -7.75 27.20
C PHE A 503 18.26 -7.50 27.54
N HIS A 504 17.58 -8.45 28.20
CA HIS A 504 16.19 -8.26 28.64
C HIS A 504 16.07 -7.09 29.61
N ASP A 505 17.00 -6.95 30.56
CA ASP A 505 17.03 -5.78 31.44
C ASP A 505 17.23 -4.49 30.63
N TRP A 506 18.21 -4.44 29.71
CA TRP A 506 18.44 -3.29 28.83
C TRP A 506 17.19 -2.92 28.01
N ASN A 507 16.54 -3.90 27.38
CA ASN A 507 15.39 -3.69 26.50
C ASN A 507 14.13 -3.25 27.27
N SER A 508 14.02 -3.66 28.55
CA SER A 508 12.92 -3.29 29.43
C SER A 508 13.01 -1.86 30.01
N ARG A 509 14.21 -1.25 30.00
CA ARG A 509 14.41 0.10 30.56
C ARG A 509 13.65 1.13 29.75
N GLN A 510 12.77 1.89 30.43
CA GLN A 510 12.11 3.02 29.80
C GLN A 510 13.06 4.22 29.71
N ARG A 511 13.31 4.67 28.49
CA ARG A 511 14.00 5.92 28.16
C ARG A 511 13.32 6.51 26.95
N SER A 512 12.60 7.61 27.14
CA SER A 512 11.90 8.35 26.09
C SER A 512 12.45 9.77 26.03
N ASN A 513 12.51 10.34 24.83
CA ASN A 513 12.82 11.74 24.61
C ASN A 513 11.64 12.44 23.94
N MET A 514 11.39 13.69 24.30
CA MET A 514 10.26 14.49 23.79
C MET A 514 10.70 15.91 23.41
N ASP A 515 12.00 16.17 23.23
CA ASP A 515 12.52 17.52 22.96
C ASP A 515 12.18 18.02 21.53
N PHE A 516 11.42 17.22 20.76
CA PHE A 516 10.89 17.55 19.45
C PHE A 516 9.39 17.96 19.46
N ILE A 517 8.70 17.93 20.59
CA ILE A 517 7.26 18.23 20.64
C ILE A 517 6.99 19.74 20.45
N ILE A 518 5.91 20.09 19.76
CA ILE A 518 5.32 21.43 19.75
C ILE A 518 4.21 21.54 20.78
N ARG A 519 3.66 22.74 21.01
CA ARG A 519 2.54 22.87 21.95
C ARG A 519 1.25 22.42 21.27
N PRO A 520 0.42 21.59 21.92
CA PRO A 520 -0.88 21.21 21.37
C PRO A 520 -1.80 22.38 21.01
N GLN A 521 -1.65 23.52 21.70
CA GLN A 521 -2.44 24.71 21.42
C GLN A 521 -2.07 25.40 20.09
N ASP A 522 -0.90 25.09 19.53
CA ASP A 522 -0.44 25.62 18.24
C ASP A 522 -0.96 24.80 17.05
N LEU A 523 -1.67 23.70 17.29
CA LEU A 523 -2.30 22.88 16.24
C LEU A 523 -3.42 23.67 15.52
N PRO A 524 -3.50 23.57 14.18
CA PRO A 524 -4.48 24.32 13.39
C PRO A 524 -5.89 23.76 13.59
N GLU A 525 -6.93 24.59 13.49
CA GLU A 525 -8.33 24.11 13.45
C GLU A 525 -8.60 23.19 12.24
N PRO A 526 -9.51 22.20 12.37
CA PRO A 526 -9.96 21.42 11.24
C PRO A 526 -10.55 22.33 10.17
N ALA A 527 -10.29 22.01 8.89
CA ALA A 527 -10.85 22.78 7.80
C ALA A 527 -12.38 22.73 7.83
N LYS A 528 -13.03 23.83 7.45
CA LYS A 528 -14.49 23.85 7.30
C LYS A 528 -14.90 22.85 6.20
N PRO A 529 -16.05 22.16 6.37
CA PRO A 529 -16.58 21.28 5.33
C PRO A 529 -16.72 22.00 3.99
N CYS A 530 -16.41 21.31 2.88
CA CYS A 530 -16.59 21.86 1.55
C CYS A 530 -18.08 22.11 1.28
N SER A 531 -18.39 23.22 0.61
CA SER A 531 -19.75 23.49 0.14
C SER A 531 -20.11 22.58 -1.03
N PHE A 532 -21.32 22.03 -1.01
CA PHE A 532 -21.91 21.30 -2.12
C PHE A 532 -23.38 21.69 -2.28
N THR A 533 -23.95 21.42 -3.44
CA THR A 533 -25.36 21.60 -3.74
C THR A 533 -26.03 20.23 -3.80
N LYS A 534 -27.22 20.11 -3.19
CA LYS A 534 -28.07 18.92 -3.24
C LYS A 534 -29.38 19.27 -3.93
N ARG A 535 -29.74 18.55 -5.00
CA ARG A 535 -30.97 18.77 -5.78
C ARG A 535 -31.67 17.45 -6.09
N GLN A 536 -32.99 17.51 -6.15
CA GLN A 536 -33.83 16.37 -6.53
C GLN A 536 -34.35 16.58 -7.97
N TRP A 537 -34.08 15.61 -8.84
CA TRP A 537 -34.54 15.57 -10.22
C TRP A 537 -35.39 14.32 -10.45
N GLY A 538 -36.71 14.43 -10.24
CA GLY A 538 -37.59 13.25 -10.27
C GLY A 538 -37.20 12.23 -9.20
N THR A 539 -36.75 11.05 -9.59
CA THR A 539 -36.26 9.99 -8.68
C THR A 539 -34.75 10.03 -8.43
N ILE A 540 -34.02 10.94 -9.08
CA ILE A 540 -32.56 11.06 -9.00
C ILE A 540 -32.19 12.16 -8.01
N THR A 541 -31.29 11.87 -7.07
CA THR A 541 -30.70 12.85 -6.16
C THR A 541 -29.31 13.22 -6.66
N CYS A 542 -29.05 14.51 -6.92
CA CYS A 542 -27.75 14.97 -7.39
C CYS A 542 -27.04 15.79 -6.30
N TYR A 543 -25.76 15.49 -6.11
CA TYR A 543 -24.82 16.25 -5.28
C TYR A 543 -23.70 16.79 -6.17
N THR A 544 -23.44 18.10 -6.10
CA THR A 544 -22.37 18.73 -6.89
C THR A 544 -21.51 19.65 -6.04
N SER A 545 -20.18 19.55 -6.17
CA SER A 545 -19.22 20.32 -5.36
C SER A 545 -18.13 21.00 -6.22
N PRO A 546 -17.99 22.34 -6.18
CA PRO A 546 -17.01 23.07 -6.98
C PRO A 546 -15.55 22.82 -6.55
N SER A 547 -14.69 22.46 -7.49
CA SER A 547 -13.26 22.17 -7.32
C SER A 547 -12.37 23.13 -8.12
N PRO A 548 -11.16 23.51 -7.65
CA PRO A 548 -10.20 24.23 -8.48
C PRO A 548 -9.54 23.37 -9.58
N SER A 549 -9.63 22.04 -9.51
CA SER A 549 -9.07 21.12 -10.51
C SER A 549 -9.62 21.42 -11.91
N GLN A 550 -8.74 21.55 -12.90
CA GLN A 550 -9.09 21.91 -14.28
C GLN A 550 -9.15 20.66 -15.15
N GLY A 551 -10.13 20.57 -16.06
CA GLY A 551 -10.22 19.50 -17.07
C GLY A 551 -10.59 18.11 -16.54
N VAL A 552 -10.47 17.86 -15.24
CA VAL A 552 -10.77 16.58 -14.59
C VAL A 552 -11.92 16.70 -13.59
N GLY A 553 -12.68 15.61 -13.44
CA GLY A 553 -13.75 15.48 -12.47
C GLY A 553 -13.74 14.12 -11.79
N SER A 554 -14.41 14.06 -10.64
CA SER A 554 -14.66 12.84 -9.87
C SER A 554 -16.15 12.61 -9.77
N TYR A 555 -16.59 11.40 -10.08
CA TYR A 555 -18.00 11.04 -10.24
C TYR A 555 -18.34 9.80 -9.44
N GLN A 556 -19.58 9.72 -8.97
CA GLN A 556 -20.07 8.50 -8.32
C GLN A 556 -21.57 8.31 -8.46
N LEU A 557 -21.99 7.06 -8.62
CA LEU A 557 -23.37 6.61 -8.70
C LEU A 557 -23.67 5.63 -7.58
N TYR A 558 -24.91 5.63 -7.08
CA TYR A 558 -25.42 4.65 -6.14
C TYR A 558 -26.73 4.05 -6.65
N PHE A 559 -26.69 2.77 -7.04
CA PHE A 559 -27.83 2.01 -7.53
C PHE A 559 -28.46 1.18 -6.39
N ASP A 560 -29.79 1.18 -6.29
CA ASP A 560 -30.53 0.34 -5.33
C ASP A 560 -30.53 -1.13 -5.79
N ILE A 561 -29.98 -2.03 -4.96
CA ILE A 561 -29.93 -3.47 -5.24
C ILE A 561 -30.83 -4.30 -4.32
N SER A 562 -31.75 -3.66 -3.58
CA SER A 562 -32.64 -4.32 -2.60
C SER A 562 -33.60 -5.35 -3.19
N ARG A 563 -33.70 -5.42 -4.52
CA ARG A 563 -34.57 -6.36 -5.25
C ARG A 563 -33.83 -7.60 -5.75
N ILE A 564 -32.51 -7.69 -5.55
CA ILE A 564 -31.78 -8.94 -5.79
C ILE A 564 -32.22 -9.95 -4.73
N GLU A 565 -32.67 -11.13 -5.17
CA GLU A 565 -33.09 -12.19 -4.26
C GLU A 565 -31.91 -12.73 -3.45
N LYS A 566 -32.16 -13.16 -2.21
CA LYS A 566 -31.12 -13.64 -1.30
C LYS A 566 -30.24 -14.73 -1.93
N ASP A 567 -30.87 -15.69 -2.62
CA ASP A 567 -30.17 -16.84 -3.21
C ASP A 567 -29.39 -16.45 -4.48
N ASP A 568 -29.57 -15.22 -4.98
CA ASP A 568 -28.89 -14.67 -6.16
C ASP A 568 -27.77 -13.68 -5.79
N LEU A 569 -27.54 -13.40 -4.50
CA LEU A 569 -26.54 -12.43 -4.09
C LEU A 569 -25.11 -12.84 -4.49
N ASN A 570 -24.75 -14.12 -4.44
CA ASN A 570 -23.42 -14.56 -4.89
C ASN A 570 -23.23 -14.40 -6.40
N TYR A 571 -24.32 -14.38 -7.18
CA TYR A 571 -24.25 -14.05 -8.60
C TYR A 571 -23.98 -12.55 -8.84
N LEU A 572 -24.10 -11.68 -7.83
CA LEU A 572 -23.67 -10.28 -7.92
C LEU A 572 -22.15 -10.20 -8.11
N THR A 573 -21.39 -11.00 -7.36
CA THR A 573 -19.93 -11.07 -7.50
C THR A 573 -19.52 -11.61 -8.86
N LEU A 574 -20.20 -12.65 -9.36
CA LEU A 574 -19.99 -13.12 -10.73
C LEU A 574 -20.34 -12.02 -11.75
N TYR A 575 -21.43 -11.29 -11.55
CA TYR A 575 -21.79 -10.16 -12.41
C TYR A 575 -20.70 -9.09 -12.42
N GLN A 576 -20.16 -8.69 -11.27
CA GLN A 576 -19.08 -7.71 -11.17
C GLN A 576 -17.79 -8.21 -11.82
N MET A 577 -17.42 -9.47 -11.63
CA MET A 577 -16.27 -10.10 -12.28
C MET A 577 -16.40 -10.08 -13.82
N LEU A 578 -17.62 -10.13 -14.35
CA LEU A 578 -17.89 -10.13 -15.79
C LEU A 578 -18.01 -8.72 -16.40
N LEU A 579 -17.96 -7.65 -15.59
CA LEU A 579 -17.96 -6.29 -16.11
C LEU A 579 -16.69 -6.07 -16.95
N THR A 580 -16.86 -5.50 -18.15
CA THR A 580 -15.82 -5.32 -19.19
C THR A 580 -15.17 -6.60 -19.74
N GLU A 581 -15.68 -7.78 -19.38
CA GLU A 581 -15.14 -9.08 -19.80
C GLU A 581 -16.05 -9.85 -20.78
N LEU A 582 -17.24 -9.30 -21.09
CA LEU A 582 -18.18 -9.88 -22.06
C LEU A 582 -18.54 -8.87 -23.14
N ASP A 583 -18.68 -9.33 -24.38
CA ASP A 583 -19.20 -8.52 -25.48
C ASP A 583 -20.56 -7.92 -25.10
N THR A 584 -20.80 -6.66 -25.47
CA THR A 584 -22.14 -6.07 -25.46
C THR A 584 -22.71 -6.03 -26.87
N LYS A 585 -23.99 -5.65 -26.99
CA LYS A 585 -24.60 -5.39 -28.31
C LYS A 585 -23.88 -4.28 -29.10
N ARG A 586 -23.13 -3.39 -28.41
CA ARG A 586 -22.48 -2.23 -29.00
C ARG A 586 -20.97 -2.40 -29.13
N PHE A 587 -20.33 -3.10 -28.19
CA PHE A 587 -18.88 -3.13 -28.08
C PHE A 587 -18.38 -4.55 -27.83
N THR A 588 -17.34 -4.94 -28.57
CA THR A 588 -16.59 -6.16 -28.23
C THR A 588 -15.75 -5.92 -26.97
N VAL A 589 -15.32 -6.98 -26.26
CA VAL A 589 -14.41 -6.88 -25.10
C VAL A 589 -13.17 -6.04 -25.45
N GLU A 590 -12.56 -6.27 -26.62
CA GLU A 590 -11.41 -5.48 -27.08
C GLU A 590 -11.74 -3.98 -27.23
N GLN A 591 -12.96 -3.63 -27.66
CA GLN A 591 -13.37 -2.23 -27.72
C GLN A 591 -13.63 -1.65 -26.34
N GLN A 592 -14.23 -2.44 -25.44
CA GLN A 592 -14.54 -2.01 -24.07
C GLN A 592 -13.27 -1.66 -23.29
N LYS A 593 -12.24 -2.53 -23.32
CA LYS A 593 -10.96 -2.26 -22.62
C LYS A 593 -10.28 -0.97 -23.08
N ASN A 594 -10.39 -0.62 -24.37
CA ASN A 594 -9.89 0.67 -24.87
C ASN A 594 -10.72 1.87 -24.37
N LEU A 595 -12.05 1.74 -24.33
CA LEU A 595 -12.96 2.81 -23.89
C LEU A 595 -12.91 3.00 -22.36
N GLU A 596 -12.68 1.94 -21.61
CA GLU A 596 -12.47 1.95 -20.16
C GLU A 596 -11.26 2.83 -19.81
N GLN A 597 -10.09 2.57 -20.42
CA GLN A 597 -8.91 3.44 -20.28
C GLN A 597 -9.18 4.88 -20.71
N GLU A 598 -9.99 5.07 -21.76
CA GLU A 598 -10.24 6.40 -22.30
C GLU A 598 -11.16 7.25 -21.40
N TYR A 599 -12.12 6.63 -20.68
CA TYR A 599 -13.22 7.34 -20.04
C TYR A 599 -13.45 7.05 -18.56
N LEU A 600 -12.99 5.91 -18.03
CA LEU A 600 -13.36 5.37 -16.72
C LEU A 600 -12.12 5.10 -15.85
N HIS A 601 -11.29 6.12 -15.62
CA HIS A 601 -10.06 5.99 -14.83
C HIS A 601 -10.36 5.73 -13.35
N ASP A 602 -9.64 4.78 -12.75
CA ASP A 602 -9.90 4.24 -11.40
C ASP A 602 -11.37 3.87 -11.16
N CYS A 603 -12.01 3.27 -12.16
CA CYS A 603 -13.40 2.86 -12.04
C CYS A 603 -13.54 1.67 -11.07
N THR A 604 -14.36 1.84 -10.04
CA THR A 604 -14.58 0.83 -8.98
C THR A 604 -16.07 0.56 -8.79
N PHE A 605 -16.39 -0.71 -8.52
CA PHE A 605 -17.76 -1.21 -8.29
C PHE A 605 -17.84 -1.82 -6.89
N ASP A 606 -18.27 -1.03 -5.91
CA ASP A 606 -18.30 -1.43 -4.50
C ASP A 606 -19.72 -1.72 -4.02
N GLU A 607 -19.87 -2.65 -3.09
CA GLU A 607 -21.14 -2.86 -2.40
C GLU A 607 -21.22 -2.04 -1.12
N LEU A 608 -22.40 -1.45 -0.90
CA LEU A 608 -22.64 -0.56 0.22
C LEU A 608 -24.00 -0.89 0.84
N TYR A 609 -24.05 -1.06 2.15
CA TYR A 609 -25.32 -1.15 2.87
C TYR A 609 -25.30 -0.25 4.10
N PRO A 610 -25.63 1.05 3.94
CA PRO A 610 -25.52 2.04 5.01
C PRO A 610 -26.35 1.65 6.24
N ALA A 611 -25.86 1.98 7.43
CA ALA A 611 -26.55 1.69 8.68
C ALA A 611 -27.90 2.44 8.82
N ARG A 612 -28.73 2.03 9.77
CA ARG A 612 -30.09 2.58 10.04
C ARG A 612 -30.18 4.11 10.10
N LYS A 613 -29.16 4.76 10.64
CA LYS A 613 -29.04 6.23 10.75
C LYS A 613 -29.01 6.96 9.39
N ALA A 614 -28.63 6.26 8.32
CA ALA A 614 -28.69 6.79 6.96
C ALA A 614 -30.14 7.05 6.49
N GLY A 615 -31.14 6.65 7.27
CA GLY A 615 -32.55 6.98 7.04
C GLY A 615 -33.02 6.34 5.74
N PRO A 616 -33.52 7.12 4.75
CA PRO A 616 -33.93 6.58 3.46
C PRO A 616 -32.83 5.84 2.70
N GLN A 617 -31.56 6.11 3.00
CA GLN A 617 -30.40 5.46 2.37
C GLN A 617 -29.99 4.14 3.08
N ASN A 618 -30.71 3.69 4.12
CA ASN A 618 -30.47 2.39 4.73
C ASN A 618 -31.10 1.27 3.89
N HIS A 619 -30.44 0.96 2.78
CA HIS A 619 -30.75 -0.18 1.92
C HIS A 619 -29.46 -0.62 1.20
N PRO A 620 -29.37 -1.87 0.73
CA PRO A 620 -28.21 -2.32 -0.04
C PRO A 620 -28.14 -1.56 -1.37
N MET A 621 -26.93 -1.21 -1.75
CA MET A 621 -26.60 -0.44 -2.95
C MET A 621 -25.34 -1.00 -3.62
N MET A 622 -25.24 -0.76 -4.92
CA MET A 622 -23.97 -0.82 -5.64
C MET A 622 -23.50 0.59 -5.93
N SER A 623 -22.29 0.91 -5.49
CA SER A 623 -21.60 2.17 -5.72
C SER A 623 -20.68 2.02 -6.94
N VAL A 624 -20.73 2.99 -7.85
CA VAL A 624 -19.81 3.05 -9.00
C VAL A 624 -19.08 4.38 -8.96
N PHE A 625 -17.77 4.36 -8.77
CA PHE A 625 -16.92 5.55 -8.69
C PHE A 625 -15.91 5.57 -9.84
N TRP A 626 -15.61 6.75 -10.39
CA TRP A 626 -14.52 6.93 -11.35
C TRP A 626 -14.04 8.38 -11.41
N PHE A 627 -12.82 8.58 -11.89
CA PHE A 627 -12.33 9.85 -12.40
C PHE A 627 -12.43 9.90 -13.93
N GLY A 628 -12.49 11.10 -14.47
CA GLY A 628 -12.49 11.28 -15.93
C GLY A 628 -12.32 12.73 -16.35
N LEU A 629 -11.94 12.93 -17.61
CA LEU A 629 -11.95 14.26 -18.21
C LEU A 629 -13.39 14.78 -18.28
N THR A 630 -13.59 16.03 -17.90
CA THR A 630 -14.95 16.62 -17.84
C THR A 630 -15.61 16.74 -19.21
N GLU A 631 -14.81 16.84 -20.28
CA GLU A 631 -15.30 16.89 -21.65
C GLU A 631 -15.84 15.54 -22.16
N ASP A 632 -15.38 14.43 -21.57
CA ASP A 632 -15.78 13.08 -21.95
C ASP A 632 -16.89 12.49 -21.08
N PHE A 633 -17.36 13.23 -20.07
CA PHE A 633 -18.30 12.72 -19.07
C PHE A 633 -19.53 12.05 -19.67
N GLU A 634 -20.16 12.65 -20.68
CA GLU A 634 -21.34 12.08 -21.34
C GLU A 634 -21.04 10.74 -22.03
N ALA A 635 -19.90 10.67 -22.73
CA ALA A 635 -19.47 9.46 -23.42
C ALA A 635 -19.10 8.36 -22.42
N GLY A 636 -18.37 8.70 -21.36
CA GLY A 636 -18.01 7.79 -20.28
C GLY A 636 -19.22 7.25 -19.54
N LEU A 637 -20.19 8.10 -19.20
CA LEU A 637 -21.41 7.67 -18.53
C LEU A 637 -22.28 6.76 -19.43
N ASP A 638 -22.41 7.08 -20.72
CA ASP A 638 -23.14 6.22 -21.67
C ASP A 638 -22.45 4.85 -21.85
N PHE A 639 -21.12 4.85 -21.95
CA PHE A 639 -20.31 3.63 -22.01
C PHE A 639 -20.46 2.78 -20.74
N LEU A 640 -20.34 3.40 -19.57
CA LEU A 640 -20.48 2.72 -18.28
C LEU A 640 -21.85 2.01 -18.16
N LEU A 641 -22.94 2.69 -18.51
CA LEU A 641 -24.27 2.10 -18.47
C LEU A 641 -24.45 0.96 -19.49
N ASP A 642 -23.78 1.03 -20.64
CA ASP A 642 -23.78 -0.06 -21.62
C ASP A 642 -23.07 -1.31 -21.07
N VAL A 643 -21.89 -1.15 -20.47
CA VAL A 643 -21.15 -2.27 -19.86
C VAL A 643 -21.95 -2.91 -18.74
N MET A 644 -22.53 -2.09 -17.86
CA MET A 644 -23.34 -2.58 -16.73
C MET A 644 -24.61 -3.33 -17.19
N GLY A 645 -25.15 -2.99 -18.36
CA GLY A 645 -26.46 -3.44 -18.86
C GLY A 645 -26.44 -4.42 -20.02
N GLY A 646 -25.32 -4.49 -20.72
CA GLY A 646 -25.27 -4.93 -22.11
C GLY A 646 -24.56 -6.25 -22.34
N GLY A 647 -23.92 -6.83 -21.32
CA GLY A 647 -23.11 -8.03 -21.45
C GLY A 647 -23.87 -9.23 -22.03
N ASP A 648 -23.24 -9.96 -22.95
CA ASP A 648 -23.77 -11.21 -23.49
C ASP A 648 -23.53 -12.38 -22.54
N TYR A 649 -24.35 -12.45 -21.51
CA TYR A 649 -24.30 -13.53 -20.53
C TYR A 649 -24.60 -14.93 -21.12
N GLY A 650 -24.96 -15.03 -22.41
CA GLY A 650 -25.10 -16.32 -23.10
C GLY A 650 -23.78 -16.94 -23.52
N ASP A 651 -22.68 -16.18 -23.54
CA ASP A 651 -21.35 -16.66 -23.92
C ASP A 651 -20.69 -17.45 -22.79
N THR A 652 -21.09 -18.72 -22.68
CA THR A 652 -20.63 -19.63 -21.61
C THR A 652 -19.12 -19.89 -21.71
N ASP A 653 -18.55 -19.93 -22.92
CA ASP A 653 -17.14 -20.21 -23.11
C ASP A 653 -16.28 -19.06 -22.58
N THR A 654 -16.66 -17.80 -22.87
CA THR A 654 -15.97 -16.63 -22.32
C THR A 654 -16.12 -16.53 -20.80
N ILE A 655 -17.32 -16.81 -20.25
CA ILE A 655 -17.51 -16.82 -18.78
C ILE A 655 -16.59 -17.85 -18.11
N ILE A 656 -16.43 -19.04 -18.69
CA ILE A 656 -15.50 -20.06 -18.19
C ILE A 656 -14.06 -19.52 -18.19
N GLN A 657 -13.63 -18.86 -19.27
CA GLN A 657 -12.29 -18.29 -19.36
C GLN A 657 -12.05 -17.20 -18.30
N VAL A 658 -13.02 -16.30 -18.10
CA VAL A 658 -12.92 -15.23 -17.09
C VAL A 658 -12.81 -15.81 -15.68
N LEU A 659 -13.63 -16.82 -15.37
CA LEU A 659 -13.56 -17.54 -14.10
C LEU A 659 -12.22 -18.24 -13.91
N GLU A 660 -11.69 -18.93 -14.92
CA GLU A 660 -10.36 -19.56 -14.83
C GLU A 660 -9.25 -18.53 -14.57
N LYS A 661 -9.34 -17.34 -15.18
CA LYS A 661 -8.35 -16.26 -15.04
C LYS A 661 -8.37 -15.64 -13.63
N TYR A 662 -9.54 -15.26 -13.12
CA TYR A 662 -9.67 -14.42 -11.91
C TYR A 662 -10.10 -15.17 -10.64
N LEU A 663 -10.59 -16.41 -10.73
CA LEU A 663 -10.96 -17.19 -9.53
C LEU A 663 -9.85 -17.28 -8.47
N PRO A 664 -8.54 -17.41 -8.82
CA PRO A 664 -7.46 -17.41 -7.83
C PRO A 664 -7.33 -16.14 -6.98
N ASP A 665 -7.86 -15.01 -7.43
CA ASP A 665 -7.82 -13.72 -6.71
C ASP A 665 -8.90 -13.64 -5.62
N TYR A 666 -9.93 -14.49 -5.70
CA TYR A 666 -10.99 -14.61 -4.70
C TYR A 666 -10.64 -15.58 -3.57
N ASP A 667 -9.54 -16.31 -3.67
CA ASP A 667 -9.11 -17.28 -2.66
C ASP A 667 -8.50 -16.57 -1.43
N GLN A 668 -9.27 -16.55 -0.34
CA GLN A 668 -8.86 -15.95 0.94
C GLN A 668 -8.01 -16.90 1.80
N SER A 669 -7.65 -18.10 1.32
CA SER A 669 -6.76 -19.00 2.06
C SER A 669 -5.28 -18.61 1.99
N LYS A 670 -4.91 -17.65 1.13
CA LYS A 670 -3.55 -17.14 0.98
C LYS A 670 -3.17 -16.19 2.13
N GLY A 671 -1.90 -16.21 2.54
CA GLY A 671 -1.39 -15.39 3.64
C GLY A 671 -1.35 -13.88 3.37
N ASP A 672 -1.19 -13.47 2.10
CA ASP A 672 -0.93 -12.07 1.72
C ASP A 672 -2.02 -11.09 2.22
N ASN A 673 -3.26 -11.56 2.33
CA ASN A 673 -4.41 -10.75 2.74
C ASN A 673 -4.80 -10.94 4.22
N ALA A 674 -3.99 -11.63 5.04
CA ALA A 674 -4.35 -11.98 6.42
C ALA A 674 -4.71 -10.75 7.27
N SER A 675 -3.95 -9.66 7.16
CA SER A 675 -4.19 -8.44 7.96
C SER A 675 -5.48 -7.72 7.53
N ALA A 676 -5.70 -7.62 6.21
CA ALA A 676 -6.92 -7.04 5.65
C ALA A 676 -8.17 -7.87 6.02
N LEU A 677 -8.05 -9.20 5.99
CA LEU A 677 -9.11 -10.12 6.39
C LEU A 677 -9.41 -9.99 7.90
N ALA A 678 -8.39 -9.95 8.75
CA ALA A 678 -8.55 -9.72 10.19
C ALA A 678 -9.28 -8.41 10.48
N PHE A 679 -8.89 -7.34 9.77
CA PHE A 679 -9.51 -6.03 9.88
C PHE A 679 -10.99 -6.07 9.43
N SER A 680 -11.27 -6.53 8.21
CA SER A 680 -12.62 -6.51 7.64
C SER A 680 -13.60 -7.39 8.43
N LEU A 681 -13.14 -8.54 8.93
CA LEU A 681 -13.92 -9.38 9.82
C LEU A 681 -14.16 -8.66 11.16
N SER A 682 -13.15 -8.08 11.80
CA SER A 682 -13.36 -7.36 13.09
C SER A 682 -14.37 -6.22 12.96
N GLU A 683 -14.34 -5.51 11.84
CA GLU A 683 -15.26 -4.43 11.49
C GLU A 683 -16.70 -4.96 11.27
N GLY A 684 -16.84 -6.11 10.60
CA GLY A 684 -18.11 -6.80 10.38
C GLY A 684 -18.86 -7.13 11.67
N TYR A 685 -18.20 -7.35 12.81
CA TYR A 685 -18.94 -7.56 14.06
C TYR A 685 -19.84 -6.38 14.45
N THR A 686 -19.40 -5.16 14.17
CA THR A 686 -20.10 -3.93 14.58
C THR A 686 -20.91 -3.33 13.44
N ARG A 687 -20.36 -3.32 12.21
CA ARG A 687 -20.90 -2.56 11.09
C ARG A 687 -21.66 -3.42 10.07
N GLN A 688 -22.89 -3.00 9.77
CA GLN A 688 -23.79 -3.71 8.84
C GLN A 688 -23.23 -3.70 7.41
N GLU A 689 -22.71 -2.57 6.97
CA GLU A 689 -22.09 -2.38 5.66
C GLU A 689 -20.92 -3.35 5.44
N CYS A 690 -20.11 -3.57 6.48
CA CYS A 690 -18.93 -4.42 6.40
C CYS A 690 -19.31 -5.89 6.40
N ARG A 691 -20.33 -6.30 7.15
CA ARG A 691 -20.87 -7.67 7.05
C ARG A 691 -21.43 -7.96 5.66
N PHE A 692 -22.12 -6.99 5.06
CA PHE A 692 -22.65 -7.14 3.71
C PHE A 692 -21.53 -7.34 2.69
N ARG A 693 -20.48 -6.52 2.76
CA ARG A 693 -19.27 -6.68 1.93
C ARG A 693 -18.55 -7.99 2.19
N ASN A 694 -18.35 -8.39 3.45
CA ASN A 694 -17.69 -9.65 3.81
C ASN A 694 -18.43 -10.85 3.25
N MET A 695 -19.77 -10.85 3.29
CA MET A 695 -20.60 -11.92 2.72
C MET A 695 -20.39 -12.09 1.21
N LEU A 696 -20.16 -11.00 0.48
CA LEU A 696 -19.94 -11.03 -0.97
C LEU A 696 -18.46 -11.27 -1.35
N ASN A 697 -17.54 -11.15 -0.40
CA ASN A 697 -16.10 -11.32 -0.61
C ASN A 697 -15.51 -12.41 0.32
N SER A 698 -16.28 -13.45 0.64
CA SER A 698 -15.87 -14.52 1.54
C SER A 698 -15.32 -15.75 0.82
N GLN A 699 -14.65 -16.63 1.58
CA GLN A 699 -14.21 -17.93 1.07
C GLN A 699 -15.37 -18.79 0.55
N GLU A 700 -16.56 -18.67 1.14
CA GLU A 700 -17.77 -19.33 0.64
C GLU A 700 -18.15 -18.86 -0.77
N ASN A 701 -17.87 -17.60 -1.10
CA ASN A 701 -18.11 -17.09 -2.44
C ASN A 701 -17.06 -17.59 -3.44
N TYR A 702 -15.79 -17.74 -3.02
CA TYR A 702 -14.79 -18.45 -3.81
C TYR A 702 -15.25 -19.88 -4.14
N TYR A 703 -15.78 -20.63 -3.15
CA TYR A 703 -16.33 -21.96 -3.38
C TYR A 703 -17.55 -21.95 -4.31
N PHE A 704 -18.42 -20.94 -4.19
CA PHE A 704 -19.53 -20.75 -5.11
C PHE A 704 -19.04 -20.53 -6.56
N LEU A 705 -18.07 -19.65 -6.77
CA LEU A 705 -17.49 -19.39 -8.09
C LEU A 705 -16.80 -20.64 -8.67
N LYS A 706 -16.12 -21.42 -7.82
CA LYS A 706 -15.53 -22.72 -8.18
C LYS A 706 -16.60 -23.75 -8.59
N ASP A 707 -17.73 -23.83 -7.88
CA ASP A 707 -18.87 -24.67 -8.26
C ASP A 707 -19.52 -24.19 -9.58
N VAL A 708 -19.72 -22.87 -9.75
CA VAL A 708 -20.22 -22.30 -10.99
C VAL A 708 -19.32 -22.68 -12.17
N LEU A 709 -18.00 -22.49 -12.04
CA LEU A 709 -17.03 -22.87 -13.06
C LEU A 709 -17.13 -24.35 -13.43
N LYS A 710 -17.17 -25.23 -12.41
CA LYS A 710 -17.32 -26.67 -12.61
C LYS A 710 -18.63 -27.00 -13.34
N ARG A 711 -19.75 -26.43 -12.92
CA ARG A 711 -21.06 -26.70 -13.52
C ARG A 711 -21.20 -26.16 -14.92
N LEU A 712 -20.60 -25.01 -15.24
CA LEU A 712 -20.55 -24.50 -16.62
C LEU A 712 -19.80 -25.46 -17.55
N LYS A 713 -18.77 -26.17 -17.06
CA LYS A 713 -18.03 -27.18 -17.82
C LYS A 713 -18.77 -28.52 -17.95
N GLU A 714 -19.57 -28.91 -16.96
CA GLU A 714 -20.15 -30.25 -16.84
C GLU A 714 -21.66 -30.34 -17.19
N ASP A 715 -22.42 -29.26 -17.01
CA ASP A 715 -23.88 -29.20 -17.17
C ASP A 715 -24.28 -28.24 -18.31
N PRO A 716 -24.65 -28.75 -19.50
CA PRO A 716 -25.02 -27.93 -20.65
C PRO A 716 -26.21 -27.00 -20.44
N ASP A 717 -27.12 -27.35 -19.51
CA ASP A 717 -28.32 -26.54 -19.24
C ASP A 717 -28.07 -25.43 -18.20
N PHE A 718 -27.00 -25.56 -17.40
CA PHE A 718 -26.66 -24.61 -16.34
C PHE A 718 -26.29 -23.23 -16.89
N GLY A 719 -25.58 -23.17 -18.03
CA GLY A 719 -25.19 -21.90 -18.66
C GLY A 719 -26.39 -21.00 -18.96
N THR A 720 -27.49 -21.58 -19.45
CA THR A 720 -28.73 -20.81 -19.71
C THR A 720 -29.36 -20.28 -18.42
N MET A 721 -29.33 -21.06 -17.35
CA MET A 721 -29.84 -20.64 -16.05
C MET A 721 -28.98 -19.52 -15.44
N ALA A 722 -27.66 -19.67 -15.45
CA ALA A 722 -26.71 -18.66 -14.98
C ALA A 722 -26.87 -17.34 -15.78
N ALA A 723 -26.95 -17.43 -17.11
CA ALA A 723 -27.22 -16.29 -17.98
C ALA A 723 -28.51 -15.56 -17.62
N SER A 724 -29.59 -16.31 -17.30
CA SER A 724 -30.86 -15.72 -16.89
C SER A 724 -30.77 -14.98 -15.55
N LYS A 725 -30.00 -15.50 -14.59
CA LYS A 725 -29.75 -14.84 -13.30
C LYS A 725 -28.95 -13.55 -13.47
N LEU A 726 -27.85 -13.60 -14.23
CA LEU A 726 -27.02 -12.44 -14.53
C LEU A 726 -27.81 -11.32 -15.25
N LYS A 727 -28.65 -11.67 -16.23
CA LYS A 727 -29.58 -10.73 -16.88
C LYS A 727 -30.57 -10.10 -15.91
N THR A 728 -31.04 -10.86 -14.93
CA THR A 728 -31.98 -10.36 -13.92
C THR A 728 -31.29 -9.38 -12.98
N ILE A 729 -30.06 -9.69 -12.55
CA ILE A 729 -29.23 -8.82 -11.71
C ILE A 729 -28.93 -7.51 -12.43
N SER A 730 -28.41 -7.56 -13.65
CA SER A 730 -28.09 -6.38 -14.47
C SER A 730 -29.31 -5.44 -14.64
N HIS A 731 -30.48 -5.98 -15.00
CA HIS A 731 -31.71 -5.20 -15.11
C HIS A 731 -32.22 -4.64 -13.77
N THR A 732 -31.95 -5.34 -12.67
CA THR A 732 -32.34 -4.90 -11.33
C THR A 732 -31.51 -3.71 -10.89
N ILE A 733 -30.20 -3.75 -11.13
CA ILE A 733 -29.25 -2.68 -10.83
C ILE A 733 -29.55 -1.43 -11.67
N LEU A 734 -29.70 -1.58 -12.99
CA LEU A 734 -29.89 -0.45 -13.92
C LEU A 734 -31.31 0.11 -13.90
N ASN A 735 -31.68 0.71 -12.77
CA ASN A 735 -32.96 1.36 -12.57
C ASN A 735 -32.78 2.66 -11.78
N ARG A 736 -33.56 3.70 -12.12
CA ARG A 736 -33.40 5.04 -11.52
C ARG A 736 -34.15 5.25 -10.20
N ARG A 737 -34.68 4.19 -9.58
CA ARG A 737 -35.32 4.28 -8.25
C ARG A 737 -34.26 4.56 -7.19
N GLY A 738 -34.39 5.66 -6.45
CA GLY A 738 -33.47 6.00 -5.37
C GLY A 738 -32.04 6.28 -5.82
N LEU A 739 -31.81 6.51 -7.12
CA LEU A 739 -30.50 6.73 -7.69
C LEU A 739 -29.87 8.02 -7.13
N VAL A 740 -28.62 7.94 -6.69
CA VAL A 740 -27.85 9.09 -6.24
C VAL A 740 -26.66 9.30 -7.16
N PHE A 741 -26.44 10.54 -7.60
CA PHE A 741 -25.30 10.97 -8.40
C PHE A 741 -24.49 12.03 -7.66
N LEU A 742 -23.18 11.85 -7.55
CA LEU A 742 -22.22 12.81 -6.98
C LEU A 742 -21.24 13.25 -8.07
N ALA A 743 -20.91 14.55 -8.10
CA ALA A 743 -19.84 15.08 -8.92
C ALA A 743 -19.03 16.18 -8.23
N ALA A 744 -17.70 16.10 -8.32
CA ALA A 744 -16.77 17.18 -7.99
C ALA A 744 -15.96 17.54 -9.24
N ALA A 745 -16.04 18.80 -9.67
CA ALA A 745 -15.38 19.30 -10.88
C ALA A 745 -15.28 20.83 -10.86
N SER A 746 -14.70 21.43 -11.88
CA SER A 746 -14.58 22.89 -11.97
C SER A 746 -15.95 23.60 -12.02
N PRO A 747 -16.10 24.78 -11.41
CA PRO A 747 -17.40 25.44 -11.28
C PRO A 747 -18.10 25.76 -12.60
N ASP A 748 -17.33 25.96 -13.66
CA ASP A 748 -17.78 26.34 -15.00
C ASP A 748 -18.45 25.18 -15.77
N VAL A 749 -18.10 23.92 -15.47
CA VAL A 749 -18.68 22.74 -16.14
C VAL A 749 -19.72 22.01 -15.30
N LEU A 750 -19.73 22.19 -13.98
CA LEU A 750 -20.60 21.44 -13.06
C LEU A 750 -22.09 21.46 -13.40
N GLY A 751 -22.62 22.61 -13.84
CA GLY A 751 -24.02 22.71 -14.23
C GLY A 751 -24.37 21.85 -15.45
N ASN A 752 -23.46 21.77 -16.42
CA ASN A 752 -23.63 20.95 -17.61
C ASN A 752 -23.52 19.47 -17.26
N LEU A 753 -22.55 19.09 -16.41
CA LEU A 753 -22.39 17.71 -15.92
C LEU A 753 -23.63 17.20 -15.18
N GLU A 754 -24.20 18.03 -14.28
CA GLU A 754 -25.43 17.68 -13.58
C GLU A 754 -26.59 17.44 -14.55
N GLN A 755 -26.78 18.33 -15.53
CA GLN A 755 -27.86 18.20 -16.51
C GLN A 755 -27.68 16.97 -17.39
N ALA A 756 -26.47 16.74 -17.89
CA ALA A 756 -26.10 15.57 -18.68
C ALA A 756 -26.38 14.26 -17.92
N ALA A 757 -25.97 14.20 -16.65
CA ALA A 757 -26.22 13.05 -15.80
C ALA A 757 -27.72 12.79 -15.65
N VAL A 758 -28.51 13.82 -15.36
CA VAL A 758 -29.98 13.70 -15.24
C VAL A 758 -30.62 13.25 -16.55
N ASP A 759 -30.16 13.76 -17.69
CA ASP A 759 -30.72 13.42 -19.01
C ASP A 759 -30.38 11.99 -19.45
N ILE A 760 -29.19 11.49 -19.11
CA ILE A 760 -28.74 10.13 -19.42
C ILE A 760 -29.36 9.12 -18.45
N LEU A 761 -29.16 9.31 -17.14
CA LEU A 761 -29.69 8.43 -16.09
C LEU A 761 -31.22 8.45 -16.05
N GLY A 762 -31.83 9.57 -16.47
CA GLY A 762 -33.27 9.70 -16.66
C GLY A 762 -33.84 8.76 -17.71
N ARG A 763 -33.03 8.13 -18.57
CA ARG A 763 -33.51 7.13 -19.55
C ARG A 763 -33.66 5.73 -18.95
N LEU A 764 -33.07 5.48 -17.79
CA LEU A 764 -33.18 4.19 -17.10
C LEU A 764 -34.64 3.91 -16.67
N PRO A 765 -35.05 2.63 -16.64
CA PRO A 765 -36.39 2.24 -16.22
C PRO A 765 -36.65 2.62 -14.75
N VAL A 766 -37.94 2.71 -14.42
CA VAL A 766 -38.43 2.78 -13.03
C VAL A 766 -39.30 1.58 -12.79
N PHE A 767 -38.92 0.75 -11.82
CA PHE A 767 -39.84 -0.26 -11.32
C PHE A 767 -41.07 0.42 -10.70
N LYS A 768 -42.28 0.06 -11.16
CA LYS A 768 -43.52 0.53 -10.53
C LYS A 768 -43.57 0.08 -9.06
N GLU A 769 -44.08 0.95 -8.21
CA GLU A 769 -44.39 0.61 -6.82
C GLU A 769 -45.54 -0.39 -6.81
N ASP A 770 -45.29 -1.62 -6.38
CA ASP A 770 -46.32 -2.41 -5.73
C ASP A 770 -46.41 -1.87 -4.30
N HIS A 771 -47.54 -1.28 -3.94
CA HIS A 771 -47.74 -0.50 -2.72
C HIS A 771 -47.62 -1.30 -1.39
N ASP A 772 -47.18 -2.56 -1.37
CA ASP A 772 -47.29 -3.41 -0.17
C ASP A 772 -46.12 -4.38 0.13
N SER A 773 -44.98 -4.33 -0.57
CA SER A 773 -43.80 -5.10 -0.14
C SER A 773 -42.73 -4.18 0.45
N LEU A 774 -42.64 -4.17 1.79
CA LEU A 774 -41.38 -3.87 2.49
C LEU A 774 -40.28 -4.65 1.76
N ALA A 775 -39.32 -3.96 1.15
CA ALA A 775 -38.20 -4.60 0.46
C ALA A 775 -37.64 -5.69 1.40
N PRO A 776 -37.44 -6.93 0.94
CA PRO A 776 -36.95 -7.98 1.82
C PRO A 776 -35.61 -7.52 2.38
N ALA A 777 -35.53 -7.41 3.70
CA ALA A 777 -34.26 -7.13 4.36
C ALA A 777 -33.31 -8.27 3.96
N ILE A 778 -32.26 -7.97 3.20
CA ILE A 778 -31.19 -8.93 2.94
C ILE A 778 -30.76 -9.46 4.30
N TRP A 779 -30.89 -10.77 4.50
CA TRP A 779 -30.43 -11.40 5.72
C TRP A 779 -28.91 -11.42 5.68
N ILE A 780 -28.29 -10.67 6.58
CA ILE A 780 -26.85 -10.61 6.75
C ILE A 780 -26.49 -11.52 7.93
N PRO A 781 -25.58 -12.49 7.76
CA PRO A 781 -25.15 -13.37 8.85
C PRO A 781 -24.58 -12.58 10.04
N ASP A 782 -24.92 -13.02 11.25
CA ASP A 782 -24.27 -12.49 12.46
C ASP A 782 -22.83 -12.98 12.53
N GLN A 783 -21.93 -12.09 12.94
CA GLN A 783 -20.53 -12.43 13.13
C GLN A 783 -20.21 -12.75 14.60
N LYS A 784 -19.31 -13.71 14.83
CA LYS A 784 -18.87 -14.07 16.19
C LYS A 784 -17.96 -13.01 16.77
N GLN A 785 -18.02 -12.85 18.09
CA GLN A 785 -17.23 -11.86 18.81
C GLN A 785 -15.76 -12.26 18.82
N ARG A 786 -15.45 -13.55 19.05
CA ARG A 786 -14.08 -14.07 19.00
C ARG A 786 -13.94 -15.07 17.87
N LEU A 787 -13.31 -14.66 16.78
CA LEU A 787 -13.18 -15.45 15.55
C LEU A 787 -11.71 -15.71 15.24
N ALA A 788 -11.39 -16.92 14.78
CA ALA A 788 -10.11 -17.19 14.13
C ALA A 788 -10.31 -17.69 12.70
N VAL A 789 -9.38 -17.37 11.81
CA VAL A 789 -9.30 -17.91 10.45
C VAL A 789 -7.89 -18.45 10.21
N CYS A 790 -7.80 -19.73 9.89
CA CYS A 790 -6.54 -20.36 9.48
C CYS A 790 -6.34 -20.16 7.97
N VAL A 791 -5.17 -19.64 7.60
CA VAL A 791 -4.71 -19.40 6.22
C VAL A 791 -3.26 -19.89 6.06
N GLU A 792 -2.75 -19.91 4.83
CA GLU A 792 -1.35 -20.20 4.51
C GLU A 792 -0.45 -18.99 4.89
N ALA A 793 -0.14 -18.87 6.19
CA ALA A 793 0.73 -17.82 6.71
C ALA A 793 1.75 -18.39 7.71
N SER A 794 2.90 -17.72 7.80
CA SER A 794 3.98 -18.00 8.76
C SER A 794 3.69 -17.42 10.16
N CYS A 795 2.84 -16.39 10.24
CA CYS A 795 2.61 -15.58 11.43
C CYS A 795 1.15 -15.11 11.54
N GLN A 796 0.81 -14.42 12.64
CA GLN A 796 -0.57 -14.11 13.03
C GLN A 796 -0.83 -12.61 12.91
N GLU A 797 -2.03 -12.29 12.42
CA GLU A 797 -2.60 -10.96 12.35
C GLU A 797 -3.79 -10.91 13.31
N THR A 798 -3.69 -10.14 14.40
CA THR A 798 -4.77 -10.03 15.39
C THR A 798 -5.33 -8.62 15.46
N ARG A 799 -6.66 -8.49 15.39
CA ARG A 799 -7.40 -7.21 15.43
C ARG A 799 -8.49 -7.26 16.50
N LEU A 800 -8.56 -6.25 17.37
CA LEU A 800 -9.68 -6.01 18.29
C LEU A 800 -10.34 -4.68 17.97
N MET A 801 -11.66 -4.66 17.73
CA MET A 801 -12.40 -3.48 17.30
C MET A 801 -13.30 -2.90 18.40
N GLY A 802 -13.03 -1.67 18.84
CA GLY A 802 -13.83 -0.90 19.79
C GLY A 802 -14.74 0.11 19.09
N ASP A 803 -16.06 -0.04 19.27
CA ASP A 803 -17.07 0.86 18.69
C ASP A 803 -17.54 1.91 19.72
N PHE A 804 -17.34 3.18 19.38
CA PHE A 804 -17.81 4.34 20.14
C PHE A 804 -18.84 5.18 19.36
N TYR A 805 -19.29 4.75 18.18
CA TYR A 805 -20.16 5.55 17.30
C TYR A 805 -21.45 5.97 18.01
N GLU A 806 -22.06 5.06 18.76
CA GLU A 806 -23.28 5.31 19.55
C GLU A 806 -23.00 5.58 21.03
N ASN A 807 -21.75 5.79 21.43
CA ASN A 807 -21.39 6.06 22.81
C ASN A 807 -21.43 7.57 23.11
N PRO A 808 -22.48 8.10 23.77
CA PRO A 808 -22.59 9.53 24.05
C PRO A 808 -21.57 10.02 25.09
N GLY A 809 -20.94 9.10 25.82
CA GLY A 809 -19.91 9.40 26.79
C GLY A 809 -18.53 9.61 26.16
N PHE A 810 -18.28 9.02 24.98
CA PHE A 810 -16.97 9.09 24.33
C PHE A 810 -16.72 10.49 23.74
N LYS A 811 -15.54 11.05 24.00
CA LYS A 811 -15.15 12.41 23.59
C LYS A 811 -13.83 12.38 22.84
N GLY A 812 -13.61 13.35 21.96
CA GLY A 812 -12.35 13.49 21.23
C GLY A 812 -11.12 13.58 22.15
N ARG A 813 -11.25 14.26 23.30
CA ARG A 813 -10.20 14.32 24.33
C ARG A 813 -9.80 12.97 24.94
N TYR A 814 -10.47 11.86 24.62
CA TYR A 814 -10.10 10.52 25.07
C TYR A 814 -9.16 9.78 24.12
N LEU A 815 -9.11 10.18 22.86
CA LEU A 815 -8.25 9.56 21.84
C LEU A 815 -6.76 9.60 22.19
N PRO A 816 -6.19 10.68 22.76
CA PRO A 816 -4.79 10.70 23.19
C PRO A 816 -4.44 9.60 24.21
N PHE A 817 -5.39 9.14 25.02
CA PHE A 817 -5.13 8.06 25.98
C PHE A 817 -5.06 6.68 25.33
N LEU A 818 -5.73 6.49 24.18
CA LEU A 818 -5.52 5.30 23.36
C LEU A 818 -4.10 5.27 22.80
N MET A 819 -3.61 6.41 22.30
CA MET A 819 -2.22 6.50 21.81
C MET A 819 -1.22 6.25 22.94
N ALA A 820 -1.52 6.78 24.15
CA ALA A 820 -0.69 6.58 25.33
C ALA A 820 -0.54 5.10 25.74
N VAL A 821 -1.65 4.35 25.76
CA VAL A 821 -1.61 2.93 26.14
C VAL A 821 -1.04 2.06 25.01
N ALA A 822 -1.20 2.47 23.75
CA ALA A 822 -0.52 1.81 22.62
C ALA A 822 1.01 1.86 22.79
N ASP A 823 1.56 3.05 23.03
CA ASP A 823 3.00 3.29 23.17
C ASP A 823 3.58 2.73 24.48
N LYS A 824 2.92 2.95 25.62
CA LYS A 824 3.51 2.61 26.93
C LYS A 824 3.22 1.18 27.41
N TYR A 825 2.24 0.49 26.83
CA TYR A 825 1.82 -0.84 27.27
C TYR A 825 1.82 -1.87 26.14
N LEU A 826 1.09 -1.65 25.04
CA LEU A 826 0.94 -2.66 23.99
C LEU A 826 2.25 -2.89 23.23
N LYS A 827 2.85 -1.84 22.66
CA LYS A 827 4.06 -1.96 21.84
C LYS A 827 5.23 -2.60 22.62
N PRO A 828 5.51 -2.23 23.89
CA PRO A 828 6.52 -2.90 24.68
C PRO A 828 6.24 -4.38 24.96
N ALA A 829 4.98 -4.74 25.21
CA ALA A 829 4.60 -6.12 25.52
C ALA A 829 4.58 -7.02 24.27
N ILE A 830 4.09 -6.52 23.13
CA ILE A 830 3.85 -7.31 21.92
C ILE A 830 5.08 -7.31 21.00
N ARG A 831 5.67 -6.14 20.70
CA ARG A 831 6.86 -6.03 19.83
C ARG A 831 8.15 -6.38 20.58
N TYR A 832 8.50 -5.60 21.60
CA TYR A 832 9.83 -5.74 22.24
C TYR A 832 9.99 -7.00 23.08
N GLN A 833 8.91 -7.48 23.70
CA GLN A 833 8.92 -8.70 24.54
C GLN A 833 8.31 -9.90 23.82
N GLY A 834 7.21 -9.70 23.07
CA GLY A 834 6.47 -10.75 22.38
C GLY A 834 7.06 -11.18 21.04
N GLY A 835 7.93 -10.37 20.43
CA GLY A 835 8.60 -10.72 19.18
C GLY A 835 7.76 -10.55 17.91
N ALA A 836 6.58 -9.92 18.02
CA ALA A 836 5.82 -9.50 16.83
C ALA A 836 6.57 -8.40 16.07
N TYR A 837 6.32 -8.28 14.77
CA TYR A 837 6.89 -7.18 13.98
C TYR A 837 6.40 -5.84 14.52
N ASP A 838 5.08 -5.60 14.57
CA ASP A 838 4.56 -4.39 15.19
C ASP A 838 3.18 -4.58 15.82
N SER A 839 2.77 -3.59 16.61
CA SER A 839 1.45 -3.49 17.20
C SER A 839 1.07 -2.04 17.47
N GLY A 840 -0.22 -1.75 17.56
CA GLY A 840 -0.66 -0.38 17.79
C GLY A 840 -2.14 -0.23 18.06
N ILE A 841 -2.55 1.03 18.12
CA ILE A 841 -3.96 1.43 18.12
C ILE A 841 -4.16 2.46 17.01
N ASP A 842 -5.19 2.26 16.21
CA ASP A 842 -5.69 3.26 15.27
C ASP A 842 -7.15 3.62 15.57
N PHE A 843 -7.62 4.74 15.01
CA PHE A 843 -9.02 5.11 15.12
C PHE A 843 -9.54 5.84 13.90
N TYR A 844 -10.85 5.76 13.70
CA TYR A 844 -11.54 6.48 12.64
C TYR A 844 -12.81 7.14 13.19
N ILE A 845 -12.71 8.44 13.50
CA ILE A 845 -13.80 9.24 14.09
C ILE A 845 -15.09 9.21 13.26
N PRO A 846 -15.07 9.32 11.91
CA PRO A 846 -16.30 9.33 11.12
C PRO A 846 -17.12 8.04 11.24
N ALA A 847 -16.48 6.88 11.30
CA ALA A 847 -17.16 5.60 11.53
C ALA A 847 -17.33 5.30 13.03
N GLY A 848 -16.61 6.00 13.91
CA GLY A 848 -16.74 5.94 15.34
C GLY A 848 -16.11 4.71 15.97
N TYR A 849 -14.94 4.26 15.50
CA TYR A 849 -14.24 3.12 16.08
C TYR A 849 -12.77 3.40 16.38
N PHE A 850 -12.18 2.59 17.24
CA PHE A 850 -10.73 2.39 17.36
C PHE A 850 -10.41 0.91 17.24
N SER A 851 -9.24 0.55 16.70
CA SER A 851 -8.78 -0.83 16.59
C SER A 851 -7.43 -1.03 17.28
N LEU A 852 -7.29 -2.11 18.05
CA LEU A 852 -6.01 -2.61 18.55
C LEU A 852 -5.53 -3.68 17.59
N TRP A 853 -4.24 -3.68 17.25
CA TRP A 853 -3.72 -4.59 16.24
C TRP A 853 -2.30 -5.08 16.54
N SER A 854 -1.99 -6.28 16.05
CA SER A 854 -0.64 -6.84 15.94
C SER A 854 -0.45 -7.49 14.58
N THR A 855 0.77 -7.43 14.06
CA THR A 855 1.16 -7.97 12.75
C THR A 855 2.46 -8.76 12.85
N ALA A 856 2.56 -9.80 12.03
CA ALA A 856 3.59 -10.84 12.12
C ALA A 856 3.83 -11.33 13.56
N ASP A 857 2.73 -11.58 14.29
CA ASP A 857 2.74 -11.93 15.69
C ASP A 857 2.97 -13.45 15.87
N PRO A 858 3.99 -13.90 16.61
CA PRO A 858 4.16 -15.33 16.90
C PRO A 858 3.14 -15.86 17.91
N GLU A 859 2.43 -14.99 18.62
CA GLU A 859 1.55 -15.33 19.72
C GLU A 859 0.07 -15.09 19.39
N VAL A 860 -0.82 -15.82 20.07
CA VAL A 860 -2.29 -15.66 19.93
C VAL A 860 -2.91 -15.30 21.28
N ARG A 861 -2.87 -16.22 22.24
CA ARG A 861 -3.53 -16.02 23.54
C ARG A 861 -2.98 -14.86 24.34
N SER A 862 -1.66 -14.67 24.34
CA SER A 862 -1.02 -13.61 25.13
C SER A 862 -1.43 -12.23 24.59
N THR A 863 -1.38 -12.03 23.27
CA THR A 863 -1.85 -10.81 22.59
C THR A 863 -3.31 -10.50 22.90
N GLN A 864 -4.22 -11.47 22.80
CA GLN A 864 -5.64 -11.23 23.13
C GLN A 864 -5.85 -10.83 24.59
N LYS A 865 -5.10 -11.42 25.52
CA LYS A 865 -5.14 -11.02 26.94
C LYS A 865 -4.64 -9.60 27.14
N LEU A 866 -3.57 -9.21 26.44
CA LEU A 866 -3.04 -7.85 26.50
C LEU A 866 -4.08 -6.84 25.99
N PHE A 867 -4.70 -7.12 24.84
CA PHE A 867 -5.75 -6.28 24.26
C PHE A 867 -6.94 -6.08 25.21
N LEU A 868 -7.47 -7.17 25.77
CA LEU A 868 -8.60 -7.10 26.70
C LEU A 868 -8.27 -6.39 28.02
N ALA A 869 -7.00 -6.38 28.43
CA ALA A 869 -6.55 -5.68 29.65
C ALA A 869 -6.25 -4.19 29.43
N THR A 870 -6.28 -3.69 28.20
CA THR A 870 -5.85 -2.33 27.82
C THR A 870 -6.56 -1.23 28.61
N GLY A 871 -7.90 -1.32 28.77
CA GLY A 871 -8.68 -0.33 29.51
C GLY A 871 -8.30 -0.25 30.98
N ALA A 872 -8.19 -1.41 31.64
CA ALA A 872 -7.70 -1.52 33.02
C ALA A 872 -6.27 -1.00 33.18
N GLN A 873 -5.36 -1.32 32.25
CA GLN A 873 -3.97 -0.85 32.30
C GLN A 873 -3.87 0.67 32.13
N LEU A 874 -4.70 1.25 31.26
CA LEU A 874 -4.76 2.70 31.07
C LEU A 874 -5.16 3.44 32.36
N MET A 875 -5.94 2.82 33.25
CA MET A 875 -6.38 3.43 34.51
C MET A 875 -5.21 3.71 35.47
N GLU A 876 -4.21 2.84 35.48
CA GLU A 876 -3.04 2.92 36.38
C GLU A 876 -1.78 3.42 35.65
N LEU A 877 -1.87 3.69 34.35
CA LEU A 877 -0.74 4.08 33.52
C LEU A 877 -0.15 5.42 33.99
N PRO A 878 1.14 5.48 34.39
CA PRO A 878 1.75 6.74 34.78
C PRO A 878 1.95 7.62 33.54
N LEU A 879 1.29 8.79 33.53
CA LEU A 879 1.41 9.79 32.47
C LEU A 879 1.81 11.15 33.03
N THR A 880 2.83 11.74 32.44
CA THR A 880 3.22 13.12 32.66
C THR A 880 2.47 14.05 31.69
N ARG A 881 2.46 15.36 31.99
CA ARG A 881 1.86 16.35 31.09
C ARG A 881 2.56 16.38 29.72
N GLY A 882 3.89 16.28 29.69
CA GLY A 882 4.66 16.28 28.44
C GLY A 882 4.35 15.09 27.54
N GLU A 883 4.21 13.89 28.12
CA GLU A 883 3.80 12.70 27.36
C GLU A 883 2.40 12.86 26.79
N LEU A 884 1.44 13.32 27.61
CA LEU A 884 0.08 13.57 27.14
C LEU A 884 0.04 14.62 26.02
N ASP A 885 0.83 15.70 26.12
CA ASP A 885 0.93 16.70 25.07
C ASP A 885 1.41 16.06 23.76
N GLY A 886 2.39 15.16 23.81
CA GLY A 886 2.83 14.36 22.65
C GLY A 886 1.71 13.50 22.05
N TYR A 887 1.00 12.74 22.87
CA TYR A 887 -0.11 11.89 22.40
C TYR A 887 -1.30 12.70 21.85
N ILE A 888 -1.47 13.95 22.30
CA ILE A 888 -2.44 14.88 21.69
C ILE A 888 -2.02 15.21 20.26
N LEU A 889 -0.72 15.48 20.01
CA LEU A 889 -0.22 15.77 18.67
C LEU A 889 -0.43 14.59 17.72
N ASN A 890 -0.09 13.37 18.16
CA ASN A 890 -0.23 12.16 17.36
C ASN A 890 -1.71 11.84 17.06
N ALA A 891 -2.59 11.87 18.07
CA ALA A 891 -4.02 11.69 17.84
C ALA A 891 -4.59 12.76 16.88
N TYR A 892 -4.10 14.00 16.98
CA TYR A 892 -4.54 15.06 16.07
C TYR A 892 -4.08 14.84 14.62
N ALA A 893 -2.87 14.30 14.42
CA ALA A 893 -2.37 13.93 13.10
C ALA A 893 -3.22 12.83 12.46
N GLN A 894 -3.47 11.73 13.19
CA GLN A 894 -4.28 10.61 12.71
C GLN A 894 -5.72 11.03 12.38
N ALA A 895 -6.27 12.01 13.10
CA ALA A 895 -7.62 12.52 12.89
C ALA A 895 -7.80 13.35 11.61
N LEU A 896 -6.71 13.87 11.03
CA LEU A 896 -6.71 14.77 9.86
C LEU A 896 -5.71 14.31 8.78
N PRO A 897 -5.87 13.10 8.22
CA PRO A 897 -4.99 12.63 7.16
C PRO A 897 -5.08 13.56 5.94
N PRO A 898 -3.95 13.84 5.26
CA PRO A 898 -3.92 14.55 3.98
C PRO A 898 -4.85 13.89 2.95
N SER A 899 -5.40 14.68 2.04
CA SER A 899 -6.32 14.16 1.03
C SER A 899 -6.43 15.09 -0.16
N GLY A 900 -6.55 14.49 -1.33
CA GLY A 900 -6.83 15.17 -2.59
C GLY A 900 -8.01 16.13 -2.59
N THR A 901 -7.98 17.06 -3.53
CA THR A 901 -8.94 18.15 -3.65
C THR A 901 -10.32 17.64 -4.07
N LEU A 902 -10.39 16.77 -5.07
CA LEU A 902 -11.62 16.13 -5.52
C LEU A 902 -12.12 15.13 -4.46
N SER A 903 -11.21 14.30 -3.94
CA SER A 903 -11.49 13.28 -2.93
C SER A 903 -12.10 13.86 -1.66
N THR A 904 -11.59 15.01 -1.18
CA THR A 904 -12.13 15.70 -0.01
C THR A 904 -13.57 16.20 -0.23
N ARG A 905 -13.93 16.58 -1.46
CA ARG A 905 -15.29 17.03 -1.81
C ARG A 905 -16.25 15.86 -1.87
N MET A 906 -15.84 14.78 -2.53
CA MET A 906 -16.59 13.52 -2.56
C MET A 906 -16.85 13.02 -1.14
N ARG A 907 -15.84 13.03 -0.27
CA ARG A 907 -15.98 12.68 1.16
C ARG A 907 -17.09 13.46 1.85
N HIS A 908 -17.17 14.78 1.69
CA HIS A 908 -18.22 15.59 2.32
C HIS A 908 -19.62 15.29 1.78
N MET A 909 -19.77 15.06 0.48
CA MET A 909 -21.05 14.68 -0.12
C MET A 909 -21.50 13.28 0.34
N ARG A 910 -20.58 12.30 0.40
CA ARG A 910 -20.84 10.95 0.92
C ARG A 910 -21.31 10.98 2.38
N ARG A 911 -20.69 11.83 3.20
CA ARG A 911 -21.09 12.02 4.61
C ARG A 911 -22.53 12.54 4.71
N ASP A 912 -22.90 13.57 3.96
CA ASP A 912 -24.28 14.08 3.95
C ASP A 912 -25.28 13.01 3.50
N MET A 913 -24.93 12.25 2.45
CA MET A 913 -25.77 11.18 1.92
C MET A 913 -26.20 10.19 2.98
N VAL A 914 -25.29 9.80 3.89
CA VAL A 914 -25.58 8.85 4.98
C VAL A 914 -25.91 9.51 6.32
N ASN A 915 -26.33 10.79 6.31
CA ASN A 915 -26.66 11.61 7.49
C ASN A 915 -25.53 11.73 8.51
N MET A 916 -24.28 11.75 8.06
CA MET A 916 -23.10 11.95 8.90
C MET A 916 -22.72 13.43 8.98
N ASP A 917 -22.73 13.97 10.20
CA ASP A 917 -22.49 15.39 10.46
C ASP A 917 -20.99 15.72 10.50
N SER A 918 -20.50 16.38 9.46
CA SER A 918 -19.09 16.80 9.37
C SER A 918 -18.70 17.86 10.40
N CYS A 919 -19.66 18.66 10.91
CA CYS A 919 -19.37 19.63 11.96
C CYS A 919 -19.11 18.92 13.29
N LYS A 920 -19.92 17.93 13.65
CA LYS A 920 -19.69 17.11 14.86
C LYS A 920 -18.37 16.34 14.80
N ILE A 921 -18.01 15.82 13.63
CA ILE A 921 -16.68 15.20 13.44
C ILE A 921 -15.59 16.23 13.74
N ASN A 922 -15.67 17.43 13.16
CA ASN A 922 -14.70 18.49 13.43
C ASN A 922 -14.69 18.93 14.90
N GLU A 923 -15.83 18.94 15.60
CA GLU A 923 -15.92 19.20 17.04
C GLU A 923 -15.16 18.14 17.85
N MET A 924 -15.33 16.84 17.51
CA MET A 924 -14.57 15.76 18.15
C MET A 924 -13.07 15.91 17.89
N ILE A 925 -12.66 16.21 16.64
CA ILE A 925 -11.25 16.42 16.30
C ILE A 925 -10.68 17.60 17.09
N SER A 926 -11.42 18.72 17.16
CA SER A 926 -10.99 19.91 17.90
C SER A 926 -10.87 19.62 19.40
N ASP A 927 -11.73 18.75 19.94
CA ASP A 927 -11.71 18.37 21.36
C ASP A 927 -10.47 17.56 21.77
N ILE A 928 -9.76 16.92 20.82
CA ILE A 928 -8.50 16.19 21.09
C ILE A 928 -7.49 17.08 21.85
N ARG A 929 -7.38 18.36 21.46
CA ARG A 929 -6.44 19.33 22.08
C ARG A 929 -6.77 19.65 23.54
N ASN A 930 -7.99 19.34 23.99
CA ASN A 930 -8.46 19.61 25.34
C ASN A 930 -8.21 18.44 26.30
N ALA A 931 -7.49 17.39 25.88
CA ALA A 931 -7.10 16.32 26.78
C ALA A 931 -6.23 16.86 27.94
N ASP A 932 -6.45 16.28 29.11
CA ASP A 932 -5.79 16.65 30.36
C ASP A 932 -5.74 15.43 31.26
N LEU A 933 -4.72 15.32 32.12
CA LEU A 933 -4.50 14.16 32.99
C LEU A 933 -5.73 13.84 33.87
N CYS A 934 -6.53 14.84 34.24
CA CYS A 934 -7.76 14.59 35.00
C CYS A 934 -8.81 13.76 34.23
N HIS A 935 -8.74 13.71 32.90
CA HIS A 935 -9.64 12.92 32.06
C HIS A 935 -9.24 11.44 31.96
N GLN A 936 -8.04 11.05 32.39
CA GLN A 936 -7.51 9.70 32.21
C GLN A 936 -8.41 8.61 32.82
N GLN A 937 -8.88 8.80 34.05
CA GLN A 937 -9.75 7.82 34.72
C GLN A 937 -11.09 7.66 34.02
N GLU A 938 -11.67 8.76 33.52
CA GLU A 938 -12.93 8.71 32.78
C GLU A 938 -12.74 8.03 31.42
N ALA A 939 -11.67 8.37 30.69
CA ALA A 939 -11.29 7.75 29.42
C ALA A 939 -11.06 6.25 29.59
N ALA A 940 -10.24 5.84 30.56
CA ALA A 940 -9.92 4.44 30.84
C ALA A 940 -11.18 3.60 31.09
N ARG A 941 -12.10 4.08 31.93
CA ARG A 941 -13.36 3.38 32.22
C ARG A 941 -14.25 3.23 30.98
N ILE A 942 -14.35 4.27 30.14
CA ILE A 942 -15.18 4.22 28.93
C ILE A 942 -14.55 3.27 27.90
N ILE A 943 -13.23 3.33 27.73
CA ILE A 943 -12.47 2.44 26.83
C ILE A 943 -12.61 1.00 27.30
N ASP A 944 -12.48 0.72 28.60
CA ASP A 944 -12.64 -0.62 29.18
C ASP A 944 -14.05 -1.19 28.94
N GLU A 945 -15.09 -0.36 29.10
CA GLU A 945 -16.47 -0.77 28.80
C GLU A 945 -16.66 -1.12 27.32
N ILE A 946 -16.05 -0.34 26.41
CA ILE A 946 -16.08 -0.60 24.97
C ILE A 946 -15.35 -1.92 24.65
N LEU A 947 -14.11 -2.08 25.15
CA LEU A 947 -13.29 -3.27 24.94
C LEU A 947 -13.97 -4.56 25.43
N GLY A 948 -14.73 -4.49 26.53
CA GLY A 948 -15.49 -5.62 27.06
C GLY A 948 -16.59 -6.14 26.11
N ARG A 949 -16.98 -5.35 25.10
CA ARG A 949 -17.98 -5.70 24.07
C ARG A 949 -17.40 -5.78 22.66
N SER A 950 -16.08 -5.59 22.52
CA SER A 950 -15.38 -5.59 21.24
C SER A 950 -15.26 -6.97 20.62
N ALA A 951 -15.19 -7.02 19.29
CA ALA A 951 -14.77 -8.22 18.57
C ALA A 951 -13.26 -8.35 18.55
N ILE A 952 -12.78 -9.59 18.54
CA ILE A 952 -11.39 -9.98 18.37
C ILE A 952 -11.34 -10.99 17.23
N VAL A 953 -10.52 -10.71 16.23
CA VAL A 953 -10.27 -11.62 15.10
C VAL A 953 -8.78 -11.90 15.01
N THR A 954 -8.40 -13.18 14.88
CA THR A 954 -7.03 -13.60 14.57
C THR A 954 -7.01 -14.36 13.25
N VAL A 955 -6.17 -13.96 12.31
CA VAL A 955 -5.95 -14.65 11.03
C VAL A 955 -4.48 -15.09 10.97
N GLY A 956 -4.19 -16.33 10.56
CA GLY A 956 -2.79 -16.78 10.48
C GLY A 956 -2.62 -18.29 10.44
N ASN A 957 -1.50 -18.76 10.96
CA ASN A 957 -1.08 -20.15 10.87
C ASN A 957 -2.00 -21.12 11.65
N GLU A 958 -2.41 -22.21 10.99
CA GLU A 958 -3.31 -23.21 11.58
C GLU A 958 -2.75 -23.82 12.87
N LYS A 959 -1.47 -24.19 12.91
CA LYS A 959 -0.85 -24.84 14.08
C LYS A 959 -0.87 -23.92 15.30
N CYS A 960 -0.59 -22.63 15.11
CA CYS A 960 -0.60 -21.63 16.16
C CYS A 960 -2.02 -21.38 16.69
N ILE A 961 -2.99 -21.18 15.79
CA ILE A 961 -4.39 -20.93 16.16
C ILE A 961 -4.99 -22.15 16.88
N MET A 962 -4.74 -23.36 16.37
CA MET A 962 -5.31 -24.59 16.92
C MET A 962 -4.77 -24.94 18.31
N LYS A 963 -3.53 -24.53 18.62
CA LYS A 963 -2.95 -24.62 19.97
C LYS A 963 -3.75 -23.80 21.00
N ASP A 964 -4.30 -22.66 20.58
CA ASP A 964 -5.04 -21.72 21.43
C ASP A 964 -6.54 -21.65 21.14
N LYS A 965 -7.11 -22.66 20.48
CA LYS A 965 -8.50 -22.66 20.00
C LYS A 965 -9.59 -22.33 21.04
N ASP A 966 -9.33 -22.56 22.33
CA ASP A 966 -10.28 -22.31 23.42
C ASP A 966 -10.49 -20.82 23.73
N VAL A 967 -9.67 -19.91 23.15
CA VAL A 967 -9.92 -18.46 23.28
C VAL A 967 -10.96 -17.93 22.29
N PHE A 968 -11.34 -18.73 21.28
CA PHE A 968 -12.26 -18.34 20.22
C PHE A 968 -13.65 -18.96 20.39
N ASP A 969 -14.67 -18.24 19.93
CA ASP A 969 -16.04 -18.77 19.81
C ASP A 969 -16.18 -19.65 18.55
N GLN A 970 -15.37 -19.37 17.53
CA GLN A 970 -15.35 -20.07 16.26
C GLN A 970 -13.95 -20.00 15.63
N VAL A 971 -13.51 -21.13 15.07
CA VAL A 971 -12.31 -21.22 14.22
C VAL A 971 -12.78 -21.67 12.84
N LEU A 972 -12.43 -20.91 11.82
CA LEU A 972 -12.62 -21.24 10.40
C LEU A 972 -11.27 -21.70 9.85
N ILE A 973 -11.28 -22.70 8.98
CA ILE A 973 -10.08 -23.15 8.29
C ILE A 973 -10.35 -22.97 6.80
N TYR A 974 -9.61 -22.08 6.17
CA TYR A 974 -9.73 -21.82 4.74
C TYR A 974 -8.76 -22.73 3.99
N HIS A 975 -9.30 -23.43 3.00
CA HIS A 975 -8.55 -24.30 2.11
C HIS A 975 -8.94 -24.00 0.67
N THR A 976 -8.04 -24.33 -0.26
CA THR A 976 -8.27 -24.27 -1.70
C THR A 976 -9.35 -25.26 -2.16
N ASP A 977 -9.48 -26.41 -1.50
CA ASP A 977 -10.47 -27.44 -1.80
C ASP A 977 -11.60 -27.50 -0.77
N TYR A 978 -12.84 -27.57 -1.26
CA TYR A 978 -14.03 -27.78 -0.44
C TYR A 978 -14.07 -29.24 0.00
N ALA A 979 -14.11 -29.48 1.32
CA ALA A 979 -14.22 -30.82 1.90
C ALA A 979 -15.61 -31.46 1.72
#